data_AF-A0A4U0U5F9-F1
#
_entry.id   AF-A0A4U0U5F9-F1
#
_cell.length_a   1.000
_cell.length_b   1.000
_cell.length_c   1.000
_cell.angle_alpha   90.00
_cell.angle_beta   90.00
_cell.angle_gamma   90.00
#
_symmetry.space_group_name_H-M   'P 1'
#
loop_
_entity.id
_entity.type
_entity.pdbx_description
1 polymer ?
#
loop_
_entity_poly.entity_id
_entity_poly.type
_entity_poly.pdbx_seq_one_letter_code
_entity_poly.pdbx_strand_id
1 'polypeptide(L)'
;MRWATRFLQLGGRQRATALTIALGCPSAALFSISHQRPVLADTNLPGASWSGQRGDVAQYEAPRAAKQETNSINERLLSRGNSDPDTSPPPPHGRSVFAAEGNTPDDPLSAWQHATDRVGAVCGTFTGFDLASLTEKITGLIIPKWIRMLPDWMNKIQSELSMAPWSLSWEIWEEAHDPQVNPEIIWDAKVRVSEDLCVEELDFLRKRQKHTARALARYLGLSESEVHPDDVPVIGMCGSGGGLRALMAGSSSYLSAAEDGLFDCVTYTAGVSGSCWLQALYYSSIGRQNYSRIIDHLKDRTDIHIASPPSLLSAMSQAPTNKYLLSGFVEKLRGVPDADFGLVDIYGLALAARLLVPRGELRVSQYDLKVSNQRFYTDDGKQPLPIYTAVRHEIPHAVDNVEELAKEARFTTKHYDYFQWFEWTPYEFYSDELNAGIPTWAVGRKWHNGSSLWRENDLALPELRIPLMMGIWGSAFCATLSHYYKEIRPILKTSGMASLDTLINGKSDELVKVHPIDPAVIPNYATGLGNRLPATCPEGLRTSSHLQLMDAGMANNLPIYPLLRPGRDVDVIIAFDASADVRGDNWIKVVDSYARQRNIKGWPMGAGWPPQSDTEEKTINQMDEAPASAAPDGKSATRSATYLGQDVPDLGYCTVWAGSTKERGEYMDEPAATRIQTPEDDVHLTSPDAGLAVIYLPFIANDKVPGVDPTQSDFLSTWNFVYTPDQIEQVVALARANYAEGKEQTRRTIRAVWERKRDQRLQRDQDAKEFARASWNRRASAAMRRNGDFGQGDQFAGV
;
A
#
# COMPACT_ATOMS: atom_id res chain seq x y z
N MET A 1 -33.38 -48.38 13.97
CA MET A 1 -34.55 -47.46 13.84
C MET A 1 -35.27 -47.12 15.15
N ARG A 2 -35.63 -48.07 16.03
CA ARG A 2 -36.33 -47.74 17.31
C ARG A 2 -35.52 -46.90 18.33
N TRP A 3 -34.19 -46.94 18.28
CA TRP A 3 -33.31 -46.15 19.17
C TRP A 3 -33.11 -44.69 18.72
N ALA A 4 -33.03 -44.43 17.41
CA ALA A 4 -32.89 -43.08 16.86
C ALA A 4 -34.12 -42.21 17.12
N THR A 5 -35.32 -42.83 17.07
CA THR A 5 -36.59 -42.14 17.32
C THR A 5 -36.76 -41.74 18.80
N ARG A 6 -36.21 -42.50 19.74
CA ARG A 6 -36.20 -42.15 21.18
C ARG A 6 -35.15 -41.08 21.52
N PHE A 7 -34.02 -41.05 20.83
CA PHE A 7 -32.99 -40.01 21.02
C PHE A 7 -33.51 -38.61 20.62
N LEU A 8 -34.32 -38.54 19.56
CA LEU A 8 -34.96 -37.31 19.10
C LEU A 8 -36.10 -36.81 20.01
N GLN A 9 -36.57 -37.61 20.96
CA GLN A 9 -37.58 -37.18 21.95
C GLN A 9 -36.99 -36.68 23.27
N LEU A 10 -35.66 -36.78 23.45
CA LEU A 10 -34.97 -36.27 24.63
C LEU A 10 -34.74 -34.75 24.52
N GLY A 11 -34.92 -34.03 25.62
CA GLY A 11 -34.57 -32.60 25.71
C GLY A 11 -33.06 -32.36 25.60
N GLY A 12 -32.65 -31.14 25.23
CA GLY A 12 -31.26 -30.82 24.87
C GLY A 12 -30.20 -31.26 25.89
N ARG A 13 -30.49 -31.14 27.19
CA ARG A 13 -29.59 -31.62 28.27
C ARG A 13 -29.47 -33.14 28.32
N GLN A 14 -30.55 -33.88 28.10
CA GLN A 14 -30.54 -35.35 28.13
C GLN A 14 -29.83 -35.95 26.90
N ARG A 15 -29.91 -35.29 25.74
CA ARG A 15 -29.15 -35.69 24.55
C ARG A 15 -27.65 -35.51 24.76
N ALA A 16 -27.22 -34.41 25.38
CA ALA A 16 -25.83 -34.16 25.70
C ALA A 16 -25.27 -35.24 26.64
N THR A 17 -25.99 -35.59 27.72
CA THR A 17 -25.56 -36.64 28.66
C THR A 17 -25.50 -38.03 28.01
N ALA A 18 -26.46 -38.37 27.15
CA ALA A 18 -26.45 -39.65 26.42
C ALA A 18 -25.27 -39.75 25.43
N LEU A 19 -24.88 -38.64 24.80
CA LEU A 19 -23.68 -38.54 23.96
C LEU A 19 -22.39 -38.66 24.78
N THR A 20 -22.31 -38.05 25.97
CA THR A 20 -21.14 -38.14 26.85
C THR A 20 -20.92 -39.56 27.38
N ILE A 21 -22.00 -40.28 27.70
CA ILE A 21 -21.93 -41.70 28.14
C ILE A 21 -21.54 -42.61 26.97
N ALA A 22 -22.03 -42.35 25.75
CA ALA A 22 -21.67 -43.13 24.57
C ALA A 22 -20.23 -42.92 24.10
N LEU A 23 -19.65 -41.75 24.38
CA LEU A 23 -18.29 -41.37 23.96
C LEU A 23 -17.22 -41.57 25.05
N GLY A 24 -17.60 -42.06 26.24
CA GLY A 24 -16.64 -42.53 27.25
C GLY A 24 -15.67 -41.49 27.82
N CYS A 25 -16.05 -40.20 27.89
CA CYS A 25 -15.21 -39.15 28.49
C CYS A 25 -15.70 -38.77 29.91
N PRO A 26 -14.81 -38.62 30.91
CA PRO A 26 -15.20 -38.26 32.28
C PRO A 26 -15.73 -36.82 32.39
N SER A 27 -16.80 -36.66 33.16
CA SER A 27 -17.68 -35.49 33.28
C SER A 27 -17.10 -34.23 33.95
N ALA A 28 -15.78 -34.05 34.02
CA ALA A 28 -15.15 -32.97 34.79
C ALA A 28 -14.65 -31.77 33.95
N ALA A 29 -14.78 -31.80 32.62
CA ALA A 29 -14.13 -30.82 31.73
C ALA A 29 -15.06 -29.83 30.99
N LEU A 30 -16.33 -29.67 31.37
CA LEU A 30 -17.29 -28.84 30.60
C LEU A 30 -18.02 -27.74 31.39
N PHE A 31 -17.45 -27.27 32.50
CA PHE A 31 -17.90 -26.04 33.16
C PHE A 31 -16.73 -25.09 33.43
N SER A 32 -16.05 -24.65 32.36
CA SER A 32 -15.30 -23.38 32.33
C SER A 32 -14.80 -23.08 30.91
N ILE A 33 -15.68 -22.67 29.99
CA ILE A 33 -15.26 -22.03 28.73
C ILE A 33 -16.25 -20.90 28.41
N SER A 34 -16.06 -19.77 29.09
CA SER A 34 -16.44 -18.45 28.60
C SER A 34 -15.19 -17.59 28.72
N HIS A 35 -14.75 -17.03 27.59
CA HIS A 35 -13.57 -16.17 27.40
C HIS A 35 -12.20 -16.85 27.53
N GLN A 36 -11.62 -17.25 26.39
CA GLN A 36 -10.18 -17.36 26.25
C GLN A 36 -9.69 -16.48 25.10
N ARG A 37 -8.85 -15.51 25.46
CA ARG A 37 -7.90 -14.84 24.56
C ARG A 37 -6.88 -15.86 24.08
N PRO A 38 -6.36 -15.78 22.84
CA PRO A 38 -5.31 -16.67 22.38
C PRO A 38 -4.00 -16.48 23.17
N VAL A 39 -3.30 -17.60 23.33
CA VAL A 39 -2.22 -17.89 24.27
C VAL A 39 -0.96 -17.07 24.02
N LEU A 40 -0.41 -16.54 25.12
CA LEU A 40 0.89 -15.88 25.27
C LEU A 40 2.05 -16.87 25.15
N ALA A 41 3.14 -16.47 24.49
CA ALA A 41 4.46 -17.06 24.67
C ALA A 41 5.26 -16.19 25.65
N ASP A 42 5.71 -16.79 26.74
CA ASP A 42 6.34 -16.16 27.89
C ASP A 42 7.64 -15.40 27.56
N THR A 43 7.73 -14.16 28.04
CA THR A 43 9.01 -13.54 28.39
C THR A 43 9.10 -13.43 29.91
N ASN A 44 9.99 -14.23 30.50
CA ASN A 44 10.38 -14.19 31.90
C ASN A 44 10.99 -12.84 32.27
N LEU A 45 10.35 -12.07 33.18
CA LEU A 45 11.04 -11.18 34.12
C LEU A 45 10.25 -11.12 35.45
N PRO A 46 10.92 -11.14 36.62
CA PRO A 46 10.26 -11.31 37.92
C PRO A 46 9.97 -9.98 38.63
N GLY A 47 8.82 -9.92 39.31
CA GLY A 47 8.67 -9.25 40.61
C GLY A 47 8.33 -7.76 40.63
N ALA A 48 7.04 -7.45 40.72
CA ALA A 48 6.52 -6.41 41.63
C ALA A 48 5.02 -6.63 41.85
N SER A 49 4.66 -7.03 43.08
CA SER A 49 3.29 -6.97 43.57
C SER A 49 2.88 -5.50 43.75
N TRP A 50 1.58 -5.20 43.69
CA TRP A 50 0.79 -4.62 44.79
C TRP A 50 -0.61 -4.21 44.30
N SER A 51 -1.61 -4.83 44.94
CA SER A 51 -2.94 -4.35 45.36
C SER A 51 -3.79 -3.45 44.45
N GLY A 52 -4.98 -3.94 44.14
CA GLY A 52 -6.05 -3.17 43.52
C GLY A 52 -6.77 -2.21 44.46
N GLN A 53 -7.36 -1.19 43.86
CA GLN A 53 -8.55 -0.50 44.34
C GLN A 53 -9.53 -0.38 43.17
N ARG A 54 -10.74 -0.91 43.39
CA ARG A 54 -11.93 -0.66 42.57
C ARG A 54 -12.32 0.81 42.73
N GLY A 55 -12.53 1.50 41.60
CA GLY A 55 -13.18 2.81 41.53
C GLY A 55 -14.36 2.74 40.57
N ASP A 56 -15.48 3.30 41.00
CA ASP A 56 -16.83 3.16 40.45
C ASP A 56 -17.02 3.71 39.03
N VAL A 57 -17.88 3.03 38.26
CA VAL A 57 -18.37 3.46 36.95
C VAL A 57 -19.57 4.37 37.15
N ALA A 58 -19.41 5.67 36.85
CA ALA A 58 -20.52 6.62 36.79
C ALA A 58 -21.24 6.49 35.43
N GLN A 59 -22.51 6.10 35.48
CA GLN A 59 -23.47 6.20 34.38
C GLN A 59 -23.78 7.68 34.11
N TYR A 60 -23.65 8.12 32.86
CA TYR A 60 -24.17 9.42 32.41
C TYR A 60 -25.49 9.20 31.66
N GLU A 61 -26.56 9.74 32.22
CA GLU A 61 -27.92 9.75 31.68
C GLU A 61 -28.06 10.74 30.52
N ALA A 62 -28.81 10.35 29.49
CA ALA A 62 -29.26 11.22 28.40
C ALA A 62 -30.57 11.94 28.78
N PRO A 63 -30.75 13.23 28.45
CA PRO A 63 -32.02 13.91 28.70
C PRO A 63 -33.05 13.68 27.57
N ARG A 64 -34.26 13.31 27.98
CA ARG A 64 -35.50 13.24 27.19
C ARG A 64 -36.22 14.58 27.14
N ALA A 65 -36.65 15.00 25.96
CA ALA A 65 -37.93 15.68 25.62
C ALA A 65 -37.88 16.04 24.11
N ALA A 66 -38.91 15.94 23.27
CA ALA A 66 -40.33 15.71 23.44
C ALA A 66 -40.90 15.01 22.17
N LYS A 67 -41.93 14.18 22.37
CA LYS A 67 -42.77 13.58 21.33
C LYS A 67 -43.88 14.58 20.94
N GLN A 68 -44.13 14.74 19.65
CA GLN A 68 -45.48 14.99 19.13
C GLN A 68 -45.56 14.57 17.65
N GLU A 69 -46.53 13.68 17.38
CA GLU A 69 -47.37 13.50 16.17
C GLU A 69 -46.67 13.55 14.78
N THR A 70 -46.76 12.54 13.92
CA THR A 70 -48.01 12.13 13.25
C THR A 70 -47.88 10.73 12.63
N ASN A 71 -48.81 9.84 12.98
CA ASN A 71 -49.22 8.72 12.15
C ASN A 71 -50.23 9.24 11.11
N SER A 72 -49.95 9.04 9.82
CA SER A 72 -50.92 8.77 8.74
C SER A 72 -50.25 8.96 7.38
N ILE A 73 -50.83 8.36 6.34
CA ILE A 73 -50.37 8.34 4.93
C ILE A 73 -49.47 7.13 4.63
N ASN A 74 -50.02 5.95 4.86
CA ASN A 74 -49.65 4.72 4.14
C ASN A 74 -50.92 4.10 3.55
N GLU A 75 -51.67 4.91 2.79
CA GLU A 75 -52.85 4.48 2.02
C GLU A 75 -53.24 5.63 1.07
N ARG A 76 -52.62 5.66 -0.12
CA ARG A 76 -53.08 6.30 -1.37
C ARG A 76 -51.88 6.46 -2.29
N LEU A 77 -51.64 5.46 -3.13
CA LEU A 77 -51.17 5.59 -4.51
C LEU A 77 -51.20 4.20 -5.17
N LEU A 78 -52.36 3.54 -5.06
CA LEU A 78 -52.78 2.48 -5.97
C LEU A 78 -54.14 2.90 -6.51
N SER A 79 -54.16 3.28 -7.78
CA SER A 79 -55.30 3.41 -8.72
C SER A 79 -55.25 4.74 -9.48
N ARG A 80 -54.88 4.64 -10.76
CA ARG A 80 -55.59 5.22 -11.91
C ARG A 80 -54.78 5.01 -13.18
N GLY A 81 -55.24 4.07 -14.00
CA GLY A 81 -55.01 4.11 -15.45
C GLY A 81 -56.21 4.80 -16.12
N ASN A 82 -55.95 5.70 -17.08
CA ASN A 82 -56.39 5.54 -18.48
C ASN A 82 -55.90 6.71 -19.37
N SER A 83 -55.34 6.33 -20.53
CA SER A 83 -55.38 6.94 -21.88
C SER A 83 -55.60 8.44 -22.10
N ASP A 84 -54.64 9.12 -22.76
CA ASP A 84 -54.78 9.59 -24.16
C ASP A 84 -53.41 9.98 -24.79
N PRO A 85 -53.28 10.03 -26.14
CA PRO A 85 -52.03 10.03 -26.88
C PRO A 85 -51.58 11.44 -27.33
N ASP A 86 -50.39 11.47 -27.94
CA ASP A 86 -49.85 12.56 -28.77
C ASP A 86 -48.86 13.53 -28.10
N THR A 87 -47.59 13.09 -28.02
CA THR A 87 -46.42 13.99 -28.07
C THR A 87 -45.26 13.26 -28.75
N SER A 88 -44.74 13.88 -29.81
CA SER A 88 -43.65 13.41 -30.67
C SER A 88 -42.33 13.14 -29.92
N PRO A 89 -41.46 12.24 -30.42
CA PRO A 89 -40.24 11.87 -29.73
C PRO A 89 -39.19 12.99 -29.75
N PRO A 90 -38.38 13.17 -28.69
CA PRO A 90 -37.19 14.02 -28.74
C PRO A 90 -36.13 13.41 -29.69
N PRO A 91 -35.23 14.24 -30.25
CA PRO A 91 -34.26 13.80 -31.26
C PRO A 91 -33.23 12.82 -30.68
N PRO A 92 -32.61 11.96 -31.51
CA PRO A 92 -31.69 10.94 -31.02
C PRO A 92 -30.45 11.59 -30.42
N HIS A 93 -30.22 11.33 -29.13
CA HIS A 93 -28.92 11.58 -28.50
C HIS A 93 -27.84 10.80 -29.27
N GLY A 94 -26.77 11.49 -29.63
CA GLY A 94 -25.65 10.96 -30.38
C GLY A 94 -25.08 9.70 -29.74
N ARG A 95 -24.85 8.69 -30.58
CA ARG A 95 -24.19 7.44 -30.23
C ARG A 95 -22.82 7.73 -29.62
N SER A 96 -22.65 7.37 -28.35
CA SER A 96 -21.33 7.05 -27.79
C SER A 96 -20.81 5.79 -28.48
N VAL A 97 -19.56 5.84 -28.94
CA VAL A 97 -18.87 4.75 -29.66
C VAL A 97 -18.42 3.61 -28.72
N PHE A 98 -18.69 3.70 -27.41
CA PHE A 98 -18.41 2.64 -26.43
C PHE A 98 -19.62 1.76 -26.07
N ALA A 99 -20.67 1.75 -26.88
CA ALA A 99 -21.66 0.68 -26.86
C ALA A 99 -21.26 -0.41 -27.87
N ALA A 100 -20.17 -1.14 -27.58
CA ALA A 100 -19.96 -2.42 -28.22
C ALA A 100 -21.01 -3.39 -27.67
N GLU A 101 -21.93 -3.82 -28.53
CA GLU A 101 -22.76 -5.00 -28.29
C GLU A 101 -21.86 -6.16 -27.92
N GLY A 102 -21.88 -6.54 -26.65
CA GLY A 102 -21.14 -7.65 -26.09
C GLY A 102 -21.66 -7.90 -24.70
N ASN A 103 -22.63 -8.81 -24.60
CA ASN A 103 -23.25 -9.35 -23.38
C ASN A 103 -22.54 -8.93 -22.09
N THR A 104 -23.05 -7.89 -21.44
CA THR A 104 -22.92 -7.81 -19.98
C THR A 104 -23.57 -9.07 -19.43
N PRO A 105 -22.88 -9.85 -18.58
CA PRO A 105 -23.54 -10.92 -17.89
C PRO A 105 -24.47 -10.29 -16.85
N ASP A 106 -25.74 -10.12 -17.19
CA ASP A 106 -26.80 -9.69 -16.26
C ASP A 106 -27.04 -10.73 -15.13
N ASP A 107 -26.27 -11.82 -15.11
CA ASP A 107 -26.33 -12.89 -14.12
C ASP A 107 -24.96 -13.07 -13.40
N PRO A 108 -24.86 -12.85 -12.08
CA PRO A 108 -23.64 -13.10 -11.30
C PRO A 108 -23.14 -14.55 -11.37
N LEU A 109 -23.98 -15.51 -11.77
CA LEU A 109 -23.56 -16.90 -12.05
C LEU A 109 -22.69 -16.99 -13.31
N SER A 110 -22.90 -16.13 -14.29
CA SER A 110 -22.12 -16.12 -15.55
C SER A 110 -20.78 -15.39 -15.41
N ALA A 111 -20.70 -14.32 -14.60
CA ALA A 111 -19.42 -13.74 -14.18
C ALA A 111 -18.57 -14.73 -13.36
N TRP A 112 -19.23 -15.48 -12.46
CA TRP A 112 -18.60 -16.58 -11.73
C TRP A 112 -18.10 -17.68 -12.67
N GLN A 113 -18.91 -18.14 -13.62
CA GLN A 113 -18.48 -19.13 -14.62
C GLN A 113 -17.29 -18.62 -15.43
N HIS A 114 -17.32 -17.39 -15.96
CA HIS A 114 -16.19 -16.81 -16.68
C HIS A 114 -14.92 -16.68 -15.83
N ALA A 115 -15.01 -16.32 -14.55
CA ALA A 115 -13.85 -16.21 -13.68
C ALA A 115 -13.32 -17.57 -13.22
N THR A 116 -14.22 -18.52 -12.94
CA THR A 116 -13.88 -19.92 -12.64
C THR A 116 -13.35 -20.62 -13.88
N ASP A 117 -13.76 -20.21 -15.08
CA ASP A 117 -13.20 -20.63 -16.36
C ASP A 117 -11.87 -19.94 -16.63
N ARG A 118 -11.63 -18.70 -16.16
CA ARG A 118 -10.30 -18.06 -16.24
C ARG A 118 -9.31 -18.71 -15.29
N VAL A 119 -9.69 -19.00 -14.04
CA VAL A 119 -8.89 -19.82 -13.12
C VAL A 119 -8.78 -21.24 -13.66
N GLY A 120 -9.89 -21.78 -14.11
CA GLY A 120 -10.04 -23.08 -14.75
C GLY A 120 -9.22 -23.21 -16.02
N ALA A 121 -8.94 -22.14 -16.74
CA ALA A 121 -8.14 -22.14 -17.96
C ALA A 121 -6.70 -21.69 -17.71
N VAL A 122 -6.40 -20.90 -16.68
CA VAL A 122 -5.02 -20.63 -16.22
C VAL A 122 -4.44 -21.82 -15.47
N CYS A 123 -5.29 -22.62 -14.83
CA CYS A 123 -4.92 -23.87 -14.18
C CYS A 123 -5.22 -25.09 -15.08
N GLY A 124 -6.23 -25.01 -15.94
CA GLY A 124 -6.61 -26.05 -16.92
C GLY A 124 -6.08 -25.78 -18.33
N THR A 125 -5.22 -24.79 -18.50
CA THR A 125 -4.04 -24.79 -19.40
C THR A 125 -3.44 -26.19 -19.53
N PHE A 126 -3.54 -26.95 -18.47
CA PHE A 126 -3.05 -28.30 -18.38
C PHE A 126 -4.15 -29.39 -18.44
N THR A 127 -5.35 -29.13 -18.97
CA THR A 127 -6.48 -30.11 -18.99
C THR A 127 -7.04 -30.44 -20.36
N GLY A 128 -6.53 -29.91 -21.47
CA GLY A 128 -6.85 -30.48 -22.80
C GLY A 128 -5.84 -31.56 -23.25
N PHE A 129 -5.24 -32.29 -22.31
CA PHE A 129 -4.41 -33.43 -22.64
C PHE A 129 -5.30 -34.61 -23.05
N ASP A 130 -5.43 -34.82 -24.36
CA ASP A 130 -5.63 -36.19 -24.84
C ASP A 130 -4.33 -36.97 -24.57
N LEU A 131 -4.26 -37.53 -23.36
CA LEU A 131 -3.13 -38.30 -22.84
C LEU A 131 -2.79 -39.49 -23.77
N ALA A 132 -3.77 -39.99 -24.55
CA ALA A 132 -3.53 -41.04 -25.53
C ALA A 132 -2.71 -40.53 -26.72
N SER A 133 -3.05 -39.35 -27.26
CA SER A 133 -2.35 -38.75 -28.42
C SER A 133 -0.92 -38.27 -28.11
N LEU A 134 -0.65 -37.85 -26.86
CA LEU A 134 0.66 -37.37 -26.42
C LEU A 134 1.62 -38.52 -26.09
N THR A 135 1.09 -39.65 -25.61
CA THR A 135 1.85 -40.89 -25.39
C THR A 135 2.32 -41.50 -26.72
N GLU A 136 1.54 -41.34 -27.79
CA GLU A 136 1.93 -41.76 -29.15
C GLU A 136 2.89 -40.78 -29.85
N LYS A 137 2.74 -39.45 -29.63
CA LYS A 137 3.54 -38.42 -30.33
C LYS A 137 4.86 -38.05 -29.63
N ILE A 138 5.04 -38.44 -28.37
CA ILE A 138 6.22 -38.10 -27.56
C ILE A 138 6.85 -39.38 -26.98
N THR A 139 7.25 -40.29 -27.86
CA THR A 139 7.96 -41.53 -27.50
C THR A 139 9.40 -41.30 -27.01
N GLY A 140 9.82 -40.05 -26.76
CA GLY A 140 11.18 -39.70 -26.37
C GLY A 140 11.38 -38.69 -25.22
N LEU A 141 10.33 -38.14 -24.59
CA LEU A 141 10.48 -37.19 -23.46
C LEU A 141 9.81 -37.70 -22.18
N ILE A 142 10.56 -37.57 -21.07
CA ILE A 142 10.11 -37.90 -19.72
C ILE A 142 9.07 -36.86 -19.28
N ILE A 143 7.78 -37.23 -19.28
CA ILE A 143 6.69 -36.37 -18.76
C ILE A 143 6.81 -36.26 -17.24
N PRO A 144 6.96 -35.05 -16.66
CA PRO A 144 7.01 -34.84 -15.22
C PRO A 144 5.78 -35.37 -14.47
N LYS A 145 5.97 -35.95 -13.28
CA LYS A 145 4.92 -36.56 -12.47
C LYS A 145 3.76 -35.62 -12.13
N TRP A 146 4.03 -34.34 -11.91
CA TRP A 146 3.01 -33.35 -11.54
C TRP A 146 2.01 -33.07 -12.67
N ILE A 147 2.43 -33.15 -13.94
CA ILE A 147 1.53 -32.99 -15.10
C ILE A 147 0.47 -34.10 -15.10
N ARG A 148 0.84 -35.32 -14.67
CA ARG A 148 -0.08 -36.44 -14.55
C ARG A 148 -1.12 -36.27 -13.42
N MET A 149 -0.77 -35.54 -12.35
CA MET A 149 -1.66 -35.29 -11.21
C MET A 149 -2.55 -34.07 -11.41
N LEU A 150 -2.32 -33.30 -12.47
CA LEU A 150 -2.97 -32.03 -12.67
C LEU A 150 -4.49 -32.15 -12.88
N PRO A 151 -5.02 -33.11 -13.69
CA PRO A 151 -6.46 -33.29 -13.82
C PRO A 151 -7.16 -33.47 -12.47
N ASP A 152 -6.55 -34.20 -11.54
CA ASP A 152 -7.11 -34.42 -10.20
C ASP A 152 -7.13 -33.14 -9.37
N TRP A 153 -6.06 -32.34 -9.40
CA TRP A 153 -6.04 -31.02 -8.75
C TRP A 153 -7.07 -30.07 -9.34
N MET A 154 -7.23 -30.09 -10.66
CA MET A 154 -8.19 -29.22 -11.36
C MET A 154 -9.63 -29.58 -11.06
N ASN A 155 -9.98 -30.86 -11.14
CA ASN A 155 -11.30 -31.34 -10.76
C ASN A 155 -11.61 -30.98 -9.31
N LYS A 156 -10.62 -31.10 -8.42
CA LYS A 156 -10.75 -30.65 -7.04
C LYS A 156 -11.00 -29.15 -6.95
N ILE A 157 -10.14 -28.30 -7.51
CA ILE A 157 -10.30 -26.85 -7.46
C ILE A 157 -11.65 -26.42 -8.07
N GLN A 158 -12.04 -26.99 -9.20
CA GLN A 158 -13.33 -26.71 -9.84
C GLN A 158 -14.51 -27.11 -8.95
N SER A 159 -14.44 -28.27 -8.30
CA SER A 159 -15.47 -28.71 -7.34
C SER A 159 -15.54 -27.80 -6.11
N GLU A 160 -14.39 -27.35 -5.61
CA GLU A 160 -14.27 -26.43 -4.47
C GLU A 160 -14.75 -25.01 -4.83
N LEU A 161 -14.56 -24.58 -6.08
CA LEU A 161 -15.03 -23.32 -6.65
C LEU A 161 -16.40 -23.45 -7.35
N SER A 162 -17.18 -24.50 -7.06
CA SER A 162 -18.47 -24.71 -7.73
C SER A 162 -19.63 -23.88 -7.16
N MET A 163 -19.43 -23.20 -6.02
CA MET A 163 -20.51 -22.61 -5.20
C MET A 163 -21.61 -23.59 -4.76
N ALA A 164 -21.44 -24.90 -4.97
CA ALA A 164 -22.35 -25.89 -4.43
C ALA A 164 -22.34 -25.85 -2.89
N PRO A 165 -23.45 -26.17 -2.21
CA PRO A 165 -23.45 -26.26 -0.75
C PRO A 165 -22.30 -27.13 -0.25
N TRP A 166 -21.56 -26.63 0.75
CA TRP A 166 -20.37 -27.28 1.33
C TRP A 166 -19.11 -27.31 0.45
N SER A 167 -19.10 -26.65 -0.71
CA SER A 167 -17.85 -26.37 -1.41
C SER A 167 -17.06 -25.30 -0.66
N LEU A 168 -15.74 -25.24 -0.87
CA LEU A 168 -14.89 -24.20 -0.28
C LEU A 168 -15.37 -22.78 -0.61
N SER A 169 -15.76 -22.52 -1.85
CA SER A 169 -16.24 -21.21 -2.29
C SER A 169 -17.56 -20.82 -1.61
N TRP A 170 -18.44 -21.79 -1.37
CA TRP A 170 -19.63 -21.58 -0.56
C TRP A 170 -19.28 -21.27 0.90
N GLU A 171 -18.39 -22.06 1.52
CA GLU A 171 -17.93 -21.83 2.90
C GLU A 171 -17.29 -20.45 3.07
N ILE A 172 -16.39 -20.06 2.17
CA ILE A 172 -15.76 -18.73 2.16
C ILE A 172 -16.83 -17.64 2.07
N TRP A 173 -17.80 -17.80 1.17
CA TRP A 173 -18.84 -16.79 0.97
C TRP A 173 -19.74 -16.64 2.19
N GLU A 174 -20.14 -17.74 2.83
CA GLU A 174 -20.89 -17.69 4.08
C GLU A 174 -20.10 -17.03 5.22
N GLU A 175 -18.79 -17.32 5.34
CA GLU A 175 -17.95 -16.65 6.34
C GLU A 175 -17.71 -15.17 6.05
N ALA A 176 -17.76 -14.75 4.79
CA ALA A 176 -17.73 -13.35 4.42
C ALA A 176 -18.95 -12.58 4.98
N HIS A 177 -20.01 -13.28 5.39
CA HIS A 177 -21.19 -12.73 6.07
C HIS A 177 -21.18 -12.90 7.59
N ASP A 178 -20.13 -13.50 8.18
CA ASP A 178 -20.04 -13.69 9.63
C ASP A 178 -19.42 -12.47 10.32
N PRO A 179 -20.17 -11.71 11.16
CA PRO A 179 -19.64 -10.57 11.90
C PRO A 179 -18.62 -10.94 12.99
N GLN A 180 -18.51 -12.22 13.38
CA GLN A 180 -17.44 -12.66 14.29
C GLN A 180 -16.09 -12.75 13.58
N VAL A 181 -16.12 -13.07 12.28
CA VAL A 181 -14.93 -13.19 11.43
C VAL A 181 -14.58 -11.84 10.81
N ASN A 182 -15.58 -11.13 10.30
CA ASN A 182 -15.46 -9.83 9.65
C ASN A 182 -16.36 -8.81 10.36
N PRO A 183 -15.98 -8.32 11.55
CA PRO A 183 -16.83 -7.41 12.34
C PRO A 183 -17.15 -6.11 11.60
N GLU A 184 -16.32 -5.70 10.65
CA GLU A 184 -16.52 -4.48 9.90
C GLU A 184 -17.76 -4.49 9.01
N ILE A 185 -18.31 -5.65 8.63
CA ILE A 185 -19.42 -5.77 7.67
C ILE A 185 -20.74 -5.16 8.19
N ILE A 186 -20.83 -4.90 9.49
CA ILE A 186 -21.96 -4.22 10.15
C ILE A 186 -21.66 -2.75 10.49
N TRP A 187 -20.51 -2.22 10.08
CA TRP A 187 -20.13 -0.82 10.31
C TRP A 187 -20.46 0.04 9.09
N ASP A 188 -21.07 1.19 9.33
CA ASP A 188 -21.31 2.21 8.31
C ASP A 188 -20.00 2.93 7.97
N ALA A 189 -19.79 3.23 6.69
CA ALA A 189 -18.59 3.90 6.20
C ALA A 189 -18.97 5.09 5.30
N LYS A 190 -18.26 6.20 5.50
CA LYS A 190 -18.40 7.43 4.71
C LYS A 190 -17.05 7.84 4.17
N VAL A 191 -17.07 8.42 2.97
CA VAL A 191 -15.87 9.02 2.37
C VAL A 191 -15.53 10.28 3.15
N ARG A 192 -14.31 10.33 3.68
CA ARG A 192 -13.72 11.53 4.28
C ARG A 192 -13.20 12.40 3.13
N VAL A 193 -13.65 13.63 3.04
CA VAL A 193 -13.15 14.63 2.08
C VAL A 193 -12.47 15.73 2.86
N SER A 194 -11.15 15.68 2.93
CA SER A 194 -10.30 16.63 3.66
C SER A 194 -8.83 16.34 3.33
N GLU A 195 -8.02 17.40 3.28
CA GLU A 195 -6.58 17.34 3.08
C GLU A 195 -5.83 16.89 4.35
N ASP A 196 -6.44 17.08 5.51
CA ASP A 196 -5.83 16.77 6.81
C ASP A 196 -5.63 15.26 7.00
N LEU A 197 -4.73 14.90 7.92
CA LEU A 197 -4.59 13.52 8.39
C LEU A 197 -5.86 13.04 9.11
N CYS A 198 -6.18 11.75 9.01
CA CYS A 198 -7.25 11.16 9.79
C CYS A 198 -6.94 11.22 11.31
N VAL A 199 -8.01 11.18 12.12
CA VAL A 199 -7.90 11.28 13.57
C VAL A 199 -7.04 10.14 14.15
N GLU A 200 -7.16 8.95 13.57
CA GLU A 200 -6.38 7.77 13.95
C GLU A 200 -4.87 7.97 13.72
N GLU A 201 -4.48 8.61 12.62
CA GLU A 201 -3.07 8.92 12.35
C GLU A 201 -2.53 10.02 13.29
N LEU A 202 -3.35 11.04 13.61
CA LEU A 202 -3.00 12.04 14.62
C LEU A 202 -2.82 11.41 16.02
N ASP A 203 -3.69 10.47 16.38
CA ASP A 203 -3.59 9.73 17.64
C ASP A 203 -2.36 8.83 17.68
N PHE A 204 -2.04 8.18 16.56
CA PHE A 204 -0.81 7.44 16.36
C PHE A 204 0.41 8.33 16.60
N LEU A 205 0.49 9.48 15.94
CA LEU A 205 1.62 10.41 16.04
C LEU A 205 1.87 10.83 17.49
N ARG A 206 0.81 11.21 18.23
CA ARG A 206 0.92 11.59 19.65
C ARG A 206 1.49 10.49 20.54
N LYS A 207 1.18 9.22 20.24
CA LYS A 207 1.70 8.06 20.99
C LYS A 207 3.10 7.69 20.54
N ARG A 208 3.34 7.65 19.23
CA ARG A 208 4.63 7.33 18.60
C ARG A 208 5.71 8.29 19.07
N GLN A 209 5.42 9.59 19.17
CA GLN A 209 6.34 10.63 19.64
C GLN A 209 6.98 10.30 21.00
N LYS A 210 6.24 9.66 21.92
CA LYS A 210 6.76 9.26 23.23
C LYS A 210 7.71 8.07 23.15
N HIS A 211 7.43 7.14 22.24
CA HIS A 211 8.30 5.99 21.97
C HIS A 211 9.57 6.43 21.25
N THR A 212 9.44 7.29 20.25
CA THR A 212 10.58 7.81 19.47
C THR A 212 11.48 8.72 20.30
N ALA A 213 10.96 9.48 21.26
CA ALA A 213 11.81 10.25 22.20
C ALA A 213 12.81 9.36 22.96
N ARG A 214 12.33 8.25 23.54
CA ARG A 214 13.18 7.29 24.26
C ARG A 214 14.13 6.56 23.32
N ALA A 215 13.64 6.17 22.14
CA ALA A 215 14.47 5.52 21.12
C ALA A 215 15.61 6.44 20.65
N LEU A 216 15.30 7.70 20.38
CA LEU A 216 16.26 8.71 19.94
C LEU A 216 17.35 8.96 20.99
N ALA A 217 16.96 9.06 22.27
CA ALA A 217 17.93 9.19 23.36
C ALA A 217 18.92 8.02 23.36
N ARG A 218 18.44 6.78 23.26
CA ARG A 218 19.30 5.58 23.19
C ARG A 218 20.17 5.57 21.93
N TYR A 219 19.59 5.88 20.77
CA TYR A 219 20.27 5.88 19.47
C TYR A 219 21.42 6.91 19.41
N LEU A 220 21.21 8.09 20.00
CA LEU A 220 22.19 9.16 20.05
C LEU A 220 23.11 9.09 21.30
N GLY A 221 22.92 8.12 22.19
CA GLY A 221 23.70 8.01 23.43
C GLY A 221 23.49 9.17 24.41
N LEU A 222 22.28 9.73 24.44
CA LEU A 222 21.86 10.82 25.32
C LEU A 222 21.04 10.28 26.51
N SER A 223 20.89 11.08 27.57
CA SER A 223 19.95 10.76 28.64
C SER A 223 18.50 10.95 28.16
N GLU A 224 17.59 10.05 28.56
CA GLU A 224 16.16 10.19 28.24
C GLU A 224 15.57 11.53 28.75
N SER A 225 16.16 12.12 29.80
CA SER A 225 15.74 13.41 30.33
C SER A 225 16.10 14.62 29.44
N GLU A 226 17.04 14.45 28.51
CA GLU A 226 17.50 15.51 27.60
C GLU A 226 16.63 15.61 26.34
N VAL A 227 15.86 14.56 26.02
CA VAL A 227 15.05 14.50 24.81
C VAL A 227 13.59 14.80 25.14
N HIS A 228 13.15 16.02 24.83
CA HIS A 228 11.74 16.38 24.92
C HIS A 228 10.97 15.78 23.72
N PRO A 229 9.75 15.25 23.89
CA PRO A 229 8.95 14.71 22.78
C PRO A 229 8.81 15.69 21.59
N ASP A 230 8.63 16.98 21.85
CA ASP A 230 8.49 18.01 20.80
C ASP A 230 9.78 18.29 20.01
N ASP A 231 10.93 17.83 20.52
CA ASP A 231 12.23 17.97 19.85
C ASP A 231 12.49 16.82 18.87
N VAL A 232 11.71 15.74 18.96
CA VAL A 232 11.93 14.52 18.18
C VAL A 232 11.60 14.77 16.71
N PRO A 233 12.54 14.50 15.78
CA PRO A 233 12.26 14.61 14.36
C PRO A 233 11.29 13.52 13.90
N VAL A 234 10.39 13.87 13.00
CA VAL A 234 9.56 12.91 12.28
C VAL A 234 10.42 12.30 11.17
N ILE A 235 10.76 11.02 11.32
CA ILE A 235 11.60 10.28 10.38
C ILE A 235 10.71 9.38 9.51
N GLY A 236 10.76 9.56 8.20
CA GLY A 236 10.21 8.65 7.21
C GLY A 236 11.30 7.74 6.64
N MET A 237 11.08 6.44 6.62
CA MET A 237 11.97 5.47 6.00
C MET A 237 11.25 4.83 4.80
N CYS A 238 11.87 4.83 3.63
CA CYS A 238 11.26 4.23 2.45
C CYS A 238 12.15 3.20 1.77
N GLY A 239 11.52 2.18 1.18
CA GLY A 239 12.15 1.16 0.36
C GLY A 239 11.63 1.22 -1.07
N SER A 240 12.53 1.14 -2.05
CA SER A 240 12.14 1.16 -3.46
C SER A 240 11.45 -0.14 -3.91
N GLY A 241 10.87 -0.12 -5.11
CA GLY A 241 10.41 -1.33 -5.79
C GLY A 241 11.57 -2.12 -6.41
N GLY A 242 11.28 -3.35 -6.84
CA GLY A 242 12.31 -4.26 -7.38
C GLY A 242 12.06 -5.74 -7.09
N GLY A 243 10.78 -6.14 -6.99
CA GLY A 243 10.41 -7.55 -6.79
C GLY A 243 11.04 -8.17 -5.55
N LEU A 244 11.49 -9.43 -5.67
CA LEU A 244 12.15 -10.12 -4.56
C LEU A 244 13.49 -9.50 -4.17
N ARG A 245 14.23 -8.85 -5.09
CA ARG A 245 15.47 -8.15 -4.74
C ARG A 245 15.21 -7.08 -3.69
N ALA A 246 14.24 -6.20 -3.95
CA ALA A 246 13.87 -5.13 -3.01
C ALA A 246 13.36 -5.69 -1.68
N LEU A 247 12.56 -6.75 -1.72
CA LEU A 247 12.10 -7.45 -0.50
C LEU A 247 13.28 -7.97 0.35
N MET A 248 14.25 -8.65 -0.27
CA MET A 248 15.40 -9.26 0.41
C MET A 248 16.39 -8.21 0.92
N ALA A 249 16.83 -7.31 0.03
CA ALA A 249 17.77 -6.24 0.37
C ALA A 249 17.15 -5.31 1.43
N GLY A 250 15.89 -4.92 1.25
CA GLY A 250 15.14 -4.12 2.23
C GLY A 250 15.01 -4.81 3.59
N SER A 251 14.75 -6.12 3.63
CA SER A 251 14.72 -6.87 4.89
C SER A 251 16.03 -6.75 5.66
N SER A 252 17.18 -6.86 4.97
CA SER A 252 18.50 -6.75 5.59
C SER A 252 18.85 -5.31 5.97
N SER A 253 18.53 -4.33 5.12
CA SER A 253 18.74 -2.91 5.42
C SER A 253 17.94 -2.47 6.65
N TYR A 254 16.67 -2.90 6.74
CA TYR A 254 15.80 -2.57 7.88
C TYR A 254 16.21 -3.35 9.13
N LEU A 255 16.70 -4.59 9.00
CA LEU A 255 17.34 -5.33 10.08
C LEU A 255 18.56 -4.58 10.62
N SER A 256 19.43 -4.09 9.73
CA SER A 256 20.64 -3.35 10.09
C SER A 256 20.29 -2.05 10.82
N ALA A 257 19.27 -1.32 10.35
CA ALA A 257 18.74 -0.15 11.03
C ALA A 257 18.11 -0.47 12.39
N ALA A 258 17.42 -1.61 12.52
CA ALA A 258 16.82 -2.05 13.79
C ALA A 258 17.89 -2.46 14.82
N GLU A 259 18.91 -3.21 14.42
CA GLU A 259 20.04 -3.58 15.29
C GLU A 259 20.85 -2.36 15.74
N ASP A 260 20.89 -1.31 14.92
CA ASP A 260 21.51 -0.03 15.27
C ASP A 260 20.63 0.85 16.17
N GLY A 261 19.37 0.49 16.39
CA GLY A 261 18.39 1.30 17.14
C GLY A 261 17.78 2.46 16.35
N LEU A 262 18.14 2.63 15.08
CA LEU A 262 17.59 3.65 14.19
C LEU A 262 16.11 3.39 13.89
N PHE A 263 15.73 2.12 13.64
CA PHE A 263 14.36 1.78 13.24
C PHE A 263 13.31 2.17 14.30
N ASP A 264 13.67 2.10 15.59
CA ASP A 264 12.80 2.54 16.69
C ASP A 264 12.54 4.06 16.68
N CYS A 265 13.40 4.85 16.04
CA CYS A 265 13.24 6.30 15.88
C CYS A 265 12.33 6.66 14.69
N VAL A 266 12.06 5.71 13.78
CA VAL A 266 11.26 5.94 12.57
C VAL A 266 9.79 6.15 12.92
N THR A 267 9.14 7.14 12.32
CA THR A 267 7.70 7.40 12.49
C THR A 267 6.88 6.71 11.40
N TYR A 268 7.33 6.79 10.14
CA TYR A 268 6.65 6.22 8.99
C TYR A 268 7.57 5.27 8.22
N THR A 269 7.04 4.14 7.77
CA THR A 269 7.65 3.35 6.70
C THR A 269 6.81 3.47 5.44
N ALA A 270 7.45 3.58 4.27
CA ALA A 270 6.76 3.62 2.99
C ALA A 270 7.37 2.62 2.01
N GLY A 271 6.52 1.88 1.30
CA GLY A 271 6.92 0.85 0.35
C GLY A 271 6.33 1.07 -1.03
N VAL A 272 7.12 0.73 -2.05
CA VAL A 272 6.67 0.47 -3.42
C VAL A 272 6.94 -1.00 -3.74
N SER A 273 6.03 -1.66 -4.45
CA SER A 273 6.25 -3.00 -5.01
C SER A 273 6.79 -4.02 -4.00
N GLY A 274 7.98 -4.58 -4.21
CA GLY A 274 8.62 -5.53 -3.28
C GLY A 274 8.70 -5.05 -1.83
N SER A 275 8.85 -3.75 -1.60
CA SER A 275 8.86 -3.16 -0.25
C SER A 275 7.46 -3.12 0.39
N CYS A 276 6.38 -3.10 -0.39
CA CYS A 276 5.04 -3.36 0.14
C CYS A 276 4.92 -4.78 0.69
N TRP A 277 5.48 -5.79 0.01
CA TRP A 277 5.48 -7.17 0.50
C TRP A 277 6.28 -7.30 1.81
N LEU A 278 7.40 -6.58 1.94
CA LEU A 278 8.20 -6.53 3.16
C LEU A 278 7.37 -6.04 4.35
N GLN A 279 6.70 -4.90 4.19
CA GLN A 279 5.85 -4.35 5.23
C GLN A 279 4.72 -5.30 5.61
N ALA A 280 4.07 -5.94 4.62
CA ALA A 280 3.02 -6.93 4.88
C ALA A 280 3.53 -8.12 5.70
N LEU A 281 4.74 -8.62 5.42
CA LEU A 281 5.36 -9.69 6.21
C LEU A 281 5.75 -9.24 7.62
N TYR A 282 6.28 -8.02 7.77
CA TYR A 282 6.68 -7.46 9.07
C TYR A 282 5.51 -7.34 10.05
N TYR A 283 4.35 -6.90 9.56
CA TYR A 283 3.11 -6.78 10.32
C TYR A 283 2.24 -8.05 10.34
N SER A 284 2.84 -9.22 10.07
CA SER A 284 2.16 -10.52 10.12
C SER A 284 2.70 -11.43 11.23
N SER A 285 2.01 -12.54 11.47
CA SER A 285 2.44 -13.60 12.38
C SER A 285 3.74 -14.30 11.94
N ILE A 286 4.13 -14.14 10.67
CA ILE A 286 5.40 -14.63 10.09
C ILE A 286 6.55 -13.76 10.59
N GLY A 287 6.50 -12.45 10.31
CA GLY A 287 7.58 -11.52 10.65
C GLY A 287 7.65 -11.20 12.15
N ARG A 288 6.52 -11.10 12.84
CA ARG A 288 6.43 -10.73 14.27
C ARG A 288 7.31 -9.53 14.62
N GLN A 289 7.29 -8.52 13.76
CA GLN A 289 8.06 -7.29 13.91
C GLN A 289 9.58 -7.52 13.98
N ASN A 290 10.07 -8.61 13.39
CA ASN A 290 11.48 -8.98 13.37
C ASN A 290 11.94 -9.35 11.95
N TYR A 291 12.83 -8.54 11.38
CA TYR A 291 13.36 -8.73 10.04
C TYR A 291 14.23 -10.00 9.88
N SER A 292 14.87 -10.50 10.95
CA SER A 292 15.63 -11.75 10.87
C SER A 292 14.71 -12.93 10.57
N ARG A 293 13.51 -12.96 11.16
CA ARG A 293 12.49 -13.98 10.89
C ARG A 293 11.97 -13.92 9.46
N ILE A 294 11.87 -12.71 8.90
CA ILE A 294 11.49 -12.53 7.51
C ILE A 294 12.57 -13.11 6.60
N ILE A 295 13.84 -12.82 6.86
CA ILE A 295 14.97 -13.40 6.10
C ILE A 295 14.96 -14.93 6.16
N ASP A 296 14.77 -15.51 7.35
CA ASP A 296 14.69 -16.97 7.53
C ASP A 296 13.50 -17.58 6.76
N HIS A 297 12.33 -16.96 6.85
CA HIS A 297 11.15 -17.37 6.10
C HIS A 297 11.39 -17.28 4.58
N LEU A 298 12.07 -16.23 4.13
CA LEU A 298 12.40 -16.07 2.71
C LEU A 298 13.36 -17.18 2.23
N LYS A 299 14.39 -17.53 3.02
CA LYS A 299 15.27 -18.69 2.73
C LYS A 299 14.51 -20.00 2.58
N ASP A 300 13.47 -20.19 3.36
CA ASP A 300 12.63 -21.39 3.32
C ASP A 300 11.64 -21.45 2.15
N ARG A 301 11.34 -20.30 1.53
CA ARG A 301 10.24 -20.19 0.58
C ARG A 301 10.68 -19.83 -0.82
N THR A 302 11.72 -19.04 -1.03
CA THR A 302 12.03 -18.47 -2.35
C THR A 302 12.93 -19.32 -3.23
N ASP A 303 13.30 -20.52 -2.80
CA ASP A 303 14.07 -21.50 -3.60
C ASP A 303 13.26 -22.10 -4.77
N ILE A 304 11.95 -21.85 -4.81
CA ILE A 304 11.04 -22.25 -5.88
C ILE A 304 10.30 -21.01 -6.39
N HIS A 305 10.17 -20.92 -7.71
CA HIS A 305 9.48 -19.82 -8.39
C HIS A 305 8.05 -19.59 -7.86
N ILE A 306 7.63 -18.33 -7.79
CA ILE A 306 6.29 -17.90 -7.33
C ILE A 306 5.17 -18.53 -8.16
N ALA A 307 5.37 -18.63 -9.48
CA ALA A 307 4.41 -19.20 -10.42
C ALA A 307 4.63 -20.70 -10.69
N SER A 308 5.38 -21.41 -9.84
CA SER A 308 5.58 -22.87 -10.00
C SER A 308 4.25 -23.62 -9.86
N PRO A 309 3.75 -24.29 -10.92
CA PRO A 309 2.42 -24.91 -10.88
C PRO A 309 2.23 -25.95 -9.75
N PRO A 310 3.18 -26.87 -9.48
CA PRO A 310 2.98 -27.86 -8.42
C PRO A 310 2.84 -27.24 -7.03
N SER A 311 3.65 -26.24 -6.71
CA SER A 311 3.57 -25.55 -5.41
C SER A 311 2.27 -24.75 -5.27
N LEU A 312 1.88 -24.04 -6.33
CA LEU A 312 0.67 -23.21 -6.33
C LEU A 312 -0.60 -24.06 -6.26
N LEU A 313 -0.73 -25.08 -7.12
CA LEU A 313 -1.88 -25.98 -7.15
C LEU A 313 -1.99 -26.78 -5.85
N SER A 314 -0.87 -27.23 -5.28
CA SER A 314 -0.86 -27.89 -3.98
C SER A 314 -1.38 -26.97 -2.88
N ALA A 315 -0.92 -25.71 -2.82
CA ALA A 315 -1.38 -24.75 -1.82
C ALA A 315 -2.87 -24.41 -1.96
N MET A 316 -3.35 -24.28 -3.20
CA MET A 316 -4.77 -24.05 -3.52
C MET A 316 -5.66 -25.28 -3.31
N SER A 317 -5.08 -26.48 -3.24
CA SER A 317 -5.84 -27.73 -3.04
C SER A 317 -5.79 -28.24 -1.60
N GLN A 318 -4.92 -27.69 -0.75
CA GLN A 318 -4.69 -28.20 0.59
C GLN A 318 -5.45 -27.39 1.65
N ALA A 319 -6.41 -28.03 2.32
CA ALA A 319 -7.05 -27.46 3.50
C ALA A 319 -6.09 -27.44 4.70
N PRO A 320 -6.12 -26.39 5.55
CA PRO A 320 -6.98 -25.20 5.50
C PRO A 320 -6.42 -24.04 4.66
N THR A 321 -5.21 -24.19 4.10
CA THR A 321 -4.48 -23.11 3.41
C THR A 321 -5.23 -22.56 2.20
N ASN A 322 -5.86 -23.44 1.42
CA ASN A 322 -6.66 -23.09 0.26
C ASN A 322 -7.74 -22.05 0.55
N LYS A 323 -8.44 -22.17 1.69
CA LYS A 323 -9.48 -21.25 2.14
C LYS A 323 -8.97 -19.83 2.27
N TYR A 324 -7.84 -19.68 2.95
CA TYR A 324 -7.24 -18.37 3.21
C TYR A 324 -6.74 -17.70 1.93
N LEU A 325 -6.09 -18.47 1.06
CA LEU A 325 -5.59 -17.96 -0.22
C LEU A 325 -6.73 -17.55 -1.17
N LEU A 326 -7.81 -18.35 -1.22
CA LEU A 326 -8.93 -18.12 -2.12
C LEU A 326 -10.00 -17.17 -1.55
N SER A 327 -9.91 -16.81 -0.27
CA SER A 327 -10.91 -15.95 0.40
C SER A 327 -11.19 -14.65 -0.38
N GLY A 328 -10.14 -13.83 -0.57
CA GLY A 328 -10.27 -12.56 -1.30
C GLY A 328 -10.73 -12.74 -2.74
N PHE A 329 -10.34 -13.83 -3.40
CA PHE A 329 -10.75 -14.15 -4.77
C PHE A 329 -12.27 -14.38 -4.84
N VAL A 330 -12.81 -15.25 -4.00
CA VAL A 330 -14.24 -15.56 -3.96
C VAL A 330 -15.05 -14.33 -3.53
N GLU A 331 -14.57 -13.61 -2.51
CA GLU A 331 -15.19 -12.39 -1.99
C GLU A 331 -15.31 -11.30 -3.07
N LYS A 332 -14.23 -11.07 -3.86
CA LYS A 332 -14.23 -10.10 -4.97
C LYS A 332 -15.24 -10.47 -6.04
N LEU A 333 -15.19 -11.72 -6.54
CA LEU A 333 -16.05 -12.17 -7.63
C LEU A 333 -17.54 -12.14 -7.29
N ARG A 334 -17.88 -12.53 -6.06
CA ARG A 334 -19.29 -12.58 -5.61
C ARG A 334 -19.79 -11.23 -5.12
N GLY A 335 -18.92 -10.41 -4.52
CA GLY A 335 -19.27 -9.10 -4.00
C GLY A 335 -19.39 -8.02 -5.07
N VAL A 336 -18.59 -8.14 -6.13
CA VAL A 336 -18.49 -7.15 -7.19
C VAL A 336 -18.46 -7.89 -8.53
N PRO A 337 -19.60 -8.43 -9.00
CA PRO A 337 -19.64 -9.25 -10.22
C PRO A 337 -19.25 -8.49 -11.50
N ASP A 338 -19.32 -7.16 -11.44
CA ASP A 338 -18.90 -6.21 -12.46
C ASP A 338 -17.41 -5.83 -12.38
N ALA A 339 -16.68 -6.25 -11.34
CA ALA A 339 -15.24 -6.06 -11.27
C ALA A 339 -14.52 -7.15 -12.06
N ASP A 340 -13.80 -6.73 -13.10
CA ASP A 340 -12.98 -7.64 -13.89
C ASP A 340 -11.95 -8.36 -13.03
N PHE A 341 -11.84 -9.67 -13.29
CA PHE A 341 -10.83 -10.53 -12.71
C PHE A 341 -9.66 -10.71 -13.69
N GLY A 342 -8.48 -10.20 -13.33
CA GLY A 342 -7.35 -10.02 -14.23
C GLY A 342 -6.09 -10.80 -13.85
N LEU A 343 -5.04 -10.64 -14.66
CA LEU A 343 -3.72 -11.24 -14.43
C LEU A 343 -3.10 -10.80 -13.09
N VAL A 344 -3.38 -9.55 -12.68
CA VAL A 344 -2.91 -8.98 -11.41
C VAL A 344 -3.44 -9.74 -10.20
N ASP A 345 -4.70 -10.18 -10.24
CA ASP A 345 -5.30 -10.92 -9.13
C ASP A 345 -4.67 -12.34 -9.01
N ILE A 346 -4.36 -12.98 -10.14
CA ILE A 346 -3.67 -14.28 -10.18
C ILE A 346 -2.23 -14.15 -9.67
N TYR A 347 -1.55 -13.08 -10.09
CA TYR A 347 -0.21 -12.78 -9.62
C TYR A 347 -0.19 -12.57 -8.10
N GLY A 348 -1.17 -11.82 -7.56
CA GLY A 348 -1.36 -11.65 -6.12
C GLY A 348 -1.57 -12.97 -5.37
N LEU A 349 -2.37 -13.89 -5.94
CA LEU A 349 -2.55 -15.23 -5.38
C LEU A 349 -1.25 -16.05 -5.37
N ALA A 350 -0.47 -16.00 -6.46
CA ALA A 350 0.81 -16.69 -6.56
C ALA A 350 1.84 -16.14 -5.55
N LEU A 351 1.89 -14.81 -5.39
CA LEU A 351 2.69 -14.16 -4.37
C LEU A 351 2.27 -14.59 -2.96
N ALA A 352 0.98 -14.56 -2.65
CA ALA A 352 0.47 -14.96 -1.34
C ALA A 352 0.75 -16.44 -1.03
N ALA A 353 0.54 -17.34 -2.00
CA ALA A 353 0.85 -18.76 -1.85
C ALA A 353 2.34 -19.01 -1.54
N ARG A 354 3.21 -18.15 -2.05
CA ARG A 354 4.65 -18.22 -1.80
C ARG A 354 5.05 -17.56 -0.48
N LEU A 355 4.63 -16.32 -0.26
CA LEU A 355 5.13 -15.43 0.78
C LEU A 355 4.31 -15.47 2.07
N LEU A 356 3.00 -15.73 2.00
CA LEU A 356 2.12 -15.76 3.18
C LEU A 356 1.84 -17.18 3.70
N VAL A 357 2.35 -18.20 3.01
CA VAL A 357 2.26 -19.60 3.47
C VAL A 357 3.61 -20.02 4.05
N PRO A 358 3.72 -20.16 5.38
CA PRO A 358 4.94 -20.61 6.04
C PRO A 358 5.18 -22.11 5.81
N ARG A 359 6.44 -22.53 5.97
CA ARG A 359 6.83 -23.95 5.92
C ARG A 359 6.60 -24.58 7.29
N GLY A 360 6.03 -25.80 7.35
CA GLY A 360 5.91 -26.57 8.60
C GLY A 360 4.64 -26.33 9.43
N GLU A 361 4.79 -26.22 10.76
CA GLU A 361 3.68 -26.22 11.76
C GLU A 361 2.94 -24.87 11.92
N LEU A 362 3.51 -23.78 11.38
CA LEU A 362 2.83 -22.48 11.37
C LEU A 362 1.64 -22.55 10.39
N ARG A 363 0.45 -22.23 10.90
CA ARG A 363 -0.76 -22.13 10.07
C ARG A 363 -0.89 -20.73 9.50
N VAL A 364 -1.44 -20.62 8.29
CA VAL A 364 -1.86 -19.33 7.75
C VAL A 364 -2.89 -18.72 8.71
N SER A 365 -2.65 -17.46 9.09
CA SER A 365 -3.51 -16.68 9.97
C SER A 365 -4.44 -15.83 9.13
N GLN A 366 -5.75 -15.96 9.32
CA GLN A 366 -6.73 -15.08 8.67
C GLN A 366 -6.56 -13.61 9.09
N TYR A 367 -6.10 -13.39 10.33
CA TYR A 367 -5.88 -12.05 10.87
C TYR A 367 -4.82 -11.29 10.04
N ASP A 368 -3.85 -12.00 9.49
CA ASP A 368 -2.76 -11.42 8.69
C ASP A 368 -3.21 -11.01 7.28
N LEU A 369 -4.44 -11.32 6.87
CA LEU A 369 -4.94 -11.07 5.52
C LEU A 369 -5.66 -9.72 5.35
N LYS A 370 -5.63 -8.85 6.35
CA LYS A 370 -6.22 -7.51 6.33
C LYS A 370 -5.18 -6.47 6.75
N VAL A 371 -5.12 -5.35 6.04
CA VAL A 371 -4.22 -4.24 6.39
C VAL A 371 -4.77 -3.52 7.63
N SER A 372 -6.10 -3.42 7.77
CA SER A 372 -6.71 -2.79 8.96
C SER A 372 -6.37 -3.51 10.27
N ASN A 373 -6.08 -4.82 10.23
CA ASN A 373 -5.67 -5.58 11.41
C ASN A 373 -4.27 -5.21 11.92
N GLN A 374 -3.44 -4.57 11.08
CA GLN A 374 -2.12 -4.10 11.49
C GLN A 374 -2.19 -2.96 12.51
N ARG A 375 -3.38 -2.36 12.72
CA ARG A 375 -3.68 -1.45 13.84
C ARG A 375 -3.29 -2.02 15.20
N PHE A 376 -3.29 -3.35 15.35
CA PHE A 376 -2.79 -4.03 16.54
C PHE A 376 -1.35 -3.62 16.91
N TYR A 377 -0.53 -3.29 15.91
CA TYR A 377 0.87 -2.90 16.10
C TYR A 377 1.07 -1.38 16.12
N THR A 378 0.18 -0.60 15.50
CA THR A 378 0.33 0.85 15.32
C THR A 378 -0.50 1.67 16.31
N ASP A 379 -1.67 1.23 16.78
CA ASP A 379 -2.55 2.04 17.64
C ASP A 379 -1.90 2.53 18.94
N ASP A 380 -0.90 1.80 19.47
CA ASP A 380 -0.14 2.18 20.65
C ASP A 380 1.12 3.02 20.33
N GLY A 381 1.45 3.24 19.06
CA GLY A 381 2.66 3.93 18.61
C GLY A 381 3.95 3.12 18.77
N LYS A 382 3.86 1.80 19.02
CA LYS A 382 5.02 0.92 19.27
C LYS A 382 5.85 0.64 18.03
N GLN A 383 5.21 0.56 16.86
CA GLN A 383 5.85 0.36 15.57
C GLN A 383 5.62 1.58 14.65
N PRO A 384 6.48 1.82 13.64
CA PRO A 384 6.24 2.85 12.63
C PRO A 384 4.91 2.64 11.90
N LEU A 385 4.28 3.67 11.34
CA LEU A 385 3.09 3.47 10.52
C LEU A 385 3.49 3.00 9.12
N PRO A 386 3.04 1.82 8.63
CA PRO A 386 3.30 1.39 7.26
C PRO A 386 2.39 2.12 6.27
N ILE A 387 3.00 2.57 5.18
CA ILE A 387 2.33 3.16 4.03
C ILE A 387 2.62 2.27 2.82
N TYR A 388 1.56 1.72 2.23
CA TYR A 388 1.61 0.95 0.99
C TYR A 388 1.12 1.82 -0.16
N THR A 389 1.74 1.73 -1.33
CA THR A 389 1.44 2.63 -2.44
C THR A 389 0.97 1.88 -3.69
N ALA A 390 0.05 2.52 -4.43
CA ALA A 390 -0.30 2.17 -5.80
C ALA A 390 -0.58 3.46 -6.57
N VAL A 391 -0.62 3.36 -7.90
CA VAL A 391 -0.97 4.48 -8.77
C VAL A 391 -2.10 4.12 -9.72
N ARG A 392 -2.81 5.14 -10.18
CA ARG A 392 -3.74 5.06 -11.30
C ARG A 392 -3.23 5.94 -12.43
N HIS A 393 -3.26 5.43 -13.64
CA HIS A 393 -2.94 6.21 -14.84
C HIS A 393 -4.23 6.82 -15.42
N GLU A 394 -4.26 8.13 -15.62
CA GLU A 394 -5.32 8.82 -16.37
C GLU A 394 -4.80 9.09 -17.79
N ILE A 395 -5.56 8.68 -18.81
CA ILE A 395 -5.27 9.02 -20.22
C ILE A 395 -6.15 10.23 -20.59
N PRO A 396 -5.58 11.44 -20.75
CA PRO A 396 -6.36 12.61 -21.14
C PRO A 396 -6.86 12.46 -22.58
N HIS A 397 -8.18 12.54 -22.77
CA HIS A 397 -8.90 12.40 -24.04
C HIS A 397 -8.72 11.01 -24.71
N ALA A 398 -9.69 10.12 -24.50
CA ALA A 398 -9.90 9.00 -25.40
C ALA A 398 -10.27 9.57 -26.79
N VAL A 399 -9.27 9.78 -27.63
CA VAL A 399 -9.51 10.02 -29.06
C VAL A 399 -10.12 8.73 -29.59
N ASP A 400 -11.28 8.81 -30.23
CA ASP A 400 -12.06 7.67 -30.74
C ASP A 400 -11.28 6.76 -31.73
N ASN A 401 -10.07 7.19 -32.13
CA ASN A 401 -9.22 6.52 -33.09
C ASN A 401 -7.88 6.10 -32.45
N VAL A 402 -7.84 4.83 -31.99
CA VAL A 402 -6.69 4.21 -31.30
C VAL A 402 -5.41 4.21 -32.17
N GLU A 403 -5.54 4.18 -33.50
CA GLU A 403 -4.40 4.23 -34.42
C GLU A 403 -3.71 5.60 -34.50
N GLU A 404 -4.44 6.70 -34.30
CA GLU A 404 -3.87 8.04 -34.21
C GLU A 404 -3.19 8.26 -32.86
N LEU A 405 -3.81 7.79 -31.76
CA LEU A 405 -3.22 7.83 -30.42
C LEU A 405 -1.90 7.05 -30.35
N ALA A 406 -1.84 5.87 -30.98
CA ALA A 406 -0.62 5.06 -31.04
C ALA A 406 0.45 5.63 -31.98
N LYS A 407 0.07 6.50 -32.94
CA LYS A 407 1.03 7.26 -33.75
C LYS A 407 1.52 8.48 -32.98
N GLU A 408 0.64 9.27 -32.37
CA GLU A 408 1.02 10.42 -31.53
C GLU A 408 1.88 9.99 -30.33
N ALA A 409 1.52 8.92 -29.62
CA ALA A 409 2.32 8.36 -28.53
C ALA A 409 3.72 7.86 -28.97
N ARG A 410 3.91 7.55 -30.26
CA ARG A 410 5.22 7.20 -30.83
C ARG A 410 6.02 8.42 -31.32
N PHE A 411 5.35 9.55 -31.56
CA PHE A 411 5.96 10.76 -32.14
C PHE A 411 6.05 11.95 -31.17
N THR A 412 5.43 11.90 -30.00
CA THR A 412 5.50 12.95 -28.97
C THR A 412 6.12 12.44 -27.67
N THR A 413 7.42 12.60 -27.52
CA THR A 413 8.20 12.23 -26.32
C THR A 413 7.89 13.10 -25.07
N LYS A 414 6.77 13.84 -25.01
CA LYS A 414 6.46 14.77 -23.90
C LYS A 414 4.96 15.06 -23.71
N HIS A 415 4.11 14.04 -23.62
CA HIS A 415 2.83 14.23 -22.92
C HIS A 415 2.97 13.65 -21.50
N TYR A 416 2.67 14.48 -20.50
CA TYR A 416 2.83 14.14 -19.08
C TYR A 416 1.89 12.98 -18.72
N ASP A 417 2.42 11.76 -18.58
CA ASP A 417 1.69 10.63 -17.98
C ASP A 417 1.28 11.03 -16.56
N TYR A 418 -0.01 11.31 -16.36
CA TYR A 418 -0.52 11.77 -15.07
C TYR A 418 -0.89 10.56 -14.21
N PHE A 419 0.00 10.21 -13.29
CA PHE A 419 -0.25 9.18 -12.28
C PHE A 419 -0.84 9.79 -11.01
N GLN A 420 -1.98 9.26 -10.58
CA GLN A 420 -2.61 9.59 -9.30
C GLN A 420 -2.17 8.59 -8.23
N TRP A 421 -1.67 9.08 -7.10
CA TRP A 421 -1.13 8.23 -6.05
C TRP A 421 -2.22 7.86 -5.05
N PHE A 422 -2.23 6.60 -4.68
CA PHE A 422 -3.07 6.06 -3.64
C PHE A 422 -2.19 5.45 -2.56
N GLU A 423 -2.50 5.78 -1.31
CA GLU A 423 -1.84 5.23 -0.13
C GLU A 423 -2.81 4.40 0.70
N TRP A 424 -2.33 3.25 1.17
CA TRP A 424 -2.96 2.50 2.25
C TRP A 424 -2.12 2.64 3.51
N THR A 425 -2.80 2.99 4.60
CA THR A 425 -2.32 2.77 5.96
C THR A 425 -3.25 1.77 6.65
N PRO A 426 -2.93 1.28 7.86
CA PRO A 426 -3.90 0.54 8.67
C PRO A 426 -5.18 1.34 9.01
N TYR A 427 -5.17 2.66 8.81
CA TYR A 427 -6.26 3.57 9.15
C TYR A 427 -7.12 3.94 7.95
N GLU A 428 -6.52 4.48 6.90
CA GLU A 428 -7.21 4.96 5.71
C GLU A 428 -6.56 4.50 4.40
N PHE A 429 -7.42 4.34 3.40
CA PHE A 429 -7.08 4.29 1.98
C PHE A 429 -7.42 5.65 1.37
N TYR A 430 -6.41 6.38 0.92
CA TYR A 430 -6.52 7.82 0.63
C TYR A 430 -5.72 8.22 -0.61
N SER A 431 -6.13 9.31 -1.26
CA SER A 431 -5.39 9.94 -2.36
C SER A 431 -5.38 11.46 -2.22
N ASP A 432 -4.18 12.04 -2.26
CA ASP A 432 -3.94 13.49 -2.24
C ASP A 432 -4.40 14.18 -3.54
N GLU A 433 -4.61 13.45 -4.63
CA GLU A 433 -5.22 13.99 -5.85
C GLU A 433 -6.72 14.19 -5.70
N LEU A 434 -7.35 13.44 -4.80
CA LEU A 434 -8.78 13.48 -4.53
C LEU A 434 -9.13 14.28 -3.27
N ASN A 435 -8.14 14.56 -2.42
CA ASN A 435 -8.34 15.06 -1.05
C ASN A 435 -9.41 14.24 -0.33
N ALA A 436 -9.42 12.94 -0.57
CA ALA A 436 -10.46 12.06 -0.12
C ALA A 436 -9.93 10.66 0.16
N GLY A 437 -10.56 10.00 1.14
CA GLY A 437 -10.22 8.65 1.52
C GLY A 437 -11.35 7.96 2.28
N ILE A 438 -11.17 6.66 2.49
CA ILE A 438 -12.08 5.78 3.21
C ILE A 438 -11.31 5.02 4.28
N PRO A 439 -11.97 4.52 5.34
CA PRO A 439 -11.32 3.61 6.27
C PRO A 439 -10.80 2.37 5.53
N THR A 440 -9.60 1.89 5.88
CA THR A 440 -8.97 0.76 5.18
C THR A 440 -9.82 -0.51 5.21
N TRP A 441 -10.52 -0.77 6.31
CA TRP A 441 -11.45 -1.90 6.45
C TRP A 441 -12.66 -1.83 5.50
N ALA A 442 -12.92 -0.67 4.87
CA ALA A 442 -14.02 -0.49 3.93
C ALA A 442 -13.60 -0.65 2.45
N VAL A 443 -12.30 -0.85 2.18
CA VAL A 443 -11.77 -1.10 0.83
C VAL A 443 -12.40 -2.38 0.26
N GLY A 444 -12.96 -2.30 -0.94
CA GLY A 444 -13.68 -3.40 -1.60
C GLY A 444 -15.21 -3.28 -1.56
N ARG A 445 -15.76 -2.33 -0.81
CA ARG A 445 -17.21 -2.03 -0.81
C ARG A 445 -17.61 -1.20 -2.02
N LYS A 446 -18.86 -1.32 -2.46
CA LYS A 446 -19.47 -0.39 -3.41
C LYS A 446 -19.84 0.92 -2.71
N TRP A 447 -19.77 2.03 -3.44
CA TRP A 447 -20.01 3.37 -2.91
C TRP A 447 -20.95 4.15 -3.80
N HIS A 448 -21.75 5.01 -3.20
CA HIS A 448 -22.52 5.99 -3.93
C HIS A 448 -22.63 7.28 -3.12
N ASN A 449 -22.31 8.42 -3.76
CA ASN A 449 -22.52 9.75 -3.18
C ASN A 449 -21.83 9.93 -1.81
N GLY A 450 -20.70 9.25 -1.60
CA GLY A 450 -19.91 9.31 -0.37
C GLY A 450 -20.30 8.32 0.75
N SER A 451 -21.25 7.41 0.50
CA SER A 451 -21.68 6.41 1.48
C SER A 451 -21.49 5.00 0.94
N SER A 452 -21.12 4.05 1.81
CA SER A 452 -21.01 2.65 1.44
C SER A 452 -22.38 2.04 1.19
N LEU A 453 -22.49 1.26 0.11
CA LEU A 453 -23.70 0.54 -0.23
C LEU A 453 -23.78 -0.78 0.53
N TRP A 454 -24.95 -1.02 1.12
CA TRP A 454 -25.30 -2.26 1.78
C TRP A 454 -25.87 -3.24 0.75
N ARG A 455 -25.64 -4.54 0.95
CA ARG A 455 -26.21 -5.59 0.10
C ARG A 455 -27.64 -5.91 0.57
N GLU A 456 -28.36 -6.69 -0.23
CA GLU A 456 -29.75 -7.10 0.04
C GLU A 456 -29.94 -7.83 1.38
N ASN A 457 -28.87 -8.38 1.94
CA ASN A 457 -28.88 -9.08 3.23
C ASN A 457 -28.52 -8.17 4.44
N ASP A 458 -28.60 -6.85 4.26
CA ASP A 458 -28.27 -5.84 5.26
C ASP A 458 -26.82 -5.92 5.80
N LEU A 459 -25.89 -6.47 5.00
CA LEU A 459 -24.46 -6.54 5.32
C LEU A 459 -23.62 -5.89 4.22
N ALA A 460 -22.57 -5.18 4.62
CA ALA A 460 -21.55 -4.68 3.69
C ALA A 460 -20.60 -5.81 3.24
N LEU A 461 -19.73 -5.50 2.28
CA LEU A 461 -18.62 -6.41 1.93
C LEU A 461 -17.47 -6.28 2.93
N PRO A 462 -16.77 -7.40 3.21
CA PRO A 462 -15.57 -7.37 4.02
C PRO A 462 -14.44 -6.62 3.31
N GLU A 463 -13.40 -6.28 4.07
CA GLU A 463 -12.17 -5.70 3.54
C GLU A 463 -11.53 -6.58 2.46
N LEU A 464 -11.07 -5.96 1.37
CA LEU A 464 -10.25 -6.60 0.35
C LEU A 464 -8.98 -7.23 0.97
N ARG A 465 -8.73 -8.50 0.68
CA ARG A 465 -7.64 -9.25 1.33
C ARG A 465 -6.26 -8.88 0.78
N ILE A 466 -5.24 -8.95 1.65
CA ILE A 466 -3.83 -8.70 1.29
C ILE A 466 -3.35 -9.45 0.03
N PRO A 467 -3.72 -10.73 -0.24
CA PRO A 467 -3.32 -11.38 -1.49
C PRO A 467 -3.64 -10.58 -2.77
N LEU A 468 -4.81 -9.95 -2.84
CA LEU A 468 -5.18 -9.12 -3.99
C LEU A 468 -4.39 -7.81 -3.99
N MET A 469 -4.17 -7.21 -2.82
CA MET A 469 -3.36 -6.01 -2.67
C MET A 469 -1.89 -6.24 -3.05
N MET A 470 -1.30 -7.39 -2.71
CA MET A 470 0.06 -7.76 -3.12
C MET A 470 0.19 -7.81 -4.65
N GLY A 471 -0.87 -8.25 -5.34
CA GLY A 471 -0.99 -8.18 -6.79
C GLY A 471 -0.99 -6.74 -7.29
N ILE A 472 -1.86 -5.89 -6.74
CA ILE A 472 -1.95 -4.45 -7.10
C ILE A 472 -0.60 -3.78 -6.93
N TRP A 473 -0.01 -3.87 -5.74
CA TRP A 473 1.26 -3.24 -5.39
C TRP A 473 2.42 -3.74 -6.25
N GLY A 474 2.36 -4.96 -6.79
CA GLY A 474 3.42 -5.59 -7.59
C GLY A 474 3.10 -5.79 -9.06
N SER A 475 2.05 -5.16 -9.58
CA SER A 475 1.47 -5.46 -10.90
C SER A 475 2.40 -5.21 -12.08
N ALA A 476 3.48 -4.41 -11.93
CA ALA A 476 4.50 -4.21 -12.96
C ALA A 476 5.13 -5.54 -13.45
N PHE A 477 5.16 -6.57 -12.59
CA PHE A 477 5.70 -7.89 -12.91
C PHE A 477 4.74 -8.83 -13.65
N CYS A 478 3.49 -8.41 -13.90
CA CYS A 478 2.53 -9.24 -14.61
C CYS A 478 2.91 -9.47 -16.08
N ALA A 479 3.73 -8.59 -16.68
CA ALA A 479 4.29 -8.83 -18.03
C ALA A 479 5.13 -10.12 -18.07
N THR A 480 5.97 -10.38 -17.07
CA THR A 480 6.77 -11.62 -16.99
C THR A 480 5.90 -12.84 -16.82
N LEU A 481 4.83 -12.74 -16.03
CA LEU A 481 3.86 -13.82 -15.91
C LEU A 481 3.20 -14.12 -17.27
N SER A 482 2.91 -13.09 -18.07
CA SER A 482 2.44 -13.24 -19.45
C SER A 482 3.48 -13.89 -20.37
N HIS A 483 4.77 -13.55 -20.24
CA HIS A 483 5.85 -14.21 -20.99
C HIS A 483 6.03 -15.68 -20.61
N TYR A 484 6.07 -15.99 -19.31
CA TYR A 484 6.11 -17.37 -18.82
C TYR A 484 4.92 -18.17 -19.35
N TYR A 485 3.74 -17.57 -19.33
CA TYR A 485 2.54 -18.14 -19.95
C TYR A 485 2.71 -18.39 -21.46
N LYS A 486 3.27 -17.42 -22.20
CA LYS A 486 3.59 -17.55 -23.64
C LYS A 486 4.64 -18.63 -23.93
N GLU A 487 5.56 -18.90 -23.00
CA GLU A 487 6.59 -19.94 -23.13
C GLU A 487 6.02 -21.35 -22.89
N ILE A 488 5.07 -21.50 -21.96
CA ILE A 488 4.36 -22.78 -21.79
C ILE A 488 3.30 -22.99 -22.87
N ARG A 489 2.87 -21.93 -23.59
CA ARG A 489 1.87 -21.93 -24.69
C ARG A 489 2.03 -23.03 -25.74
N PRO A 490 3.22 -23.42 -26.24
CA PRO A 490 3.35 -24.49 -27.22
C PRO A 490 2.87 -25.84 -26.66
N ILE A 491 3.08 -26.07 -25.37
CA ILE A 491 2.62 -27.24 -24.61
C ILE A 491 1.10 -27.17 -24.40
N LEU A 492 0.55 -25.96 -24.23
CA LEU A 492 -0.88 -25.66 -24.10
C LEU A 492 -1.67 -25.78 -25.43
N LYS A 493 -1.06 -25.37 -26.54
CA LYS A 493 -1.63 -25.45 -27.89
C LYS A 493 -1.74 -26.87 -28.42
N THR A 494 -0.74 -27.70 -28.11
CA THR A 494 -0.77 -29.14 -28.45
C THR A 494 -1.76 -29.93 -27.61
N SER A 495 -2.26 -29.35 -26.52
CA SER A 495 -3.28 -29.90 -25.63
C SER A 495 -4.65 -29.23 -25.84
N GLY A 496 -5.05 -28.88 -27.07
CA GLY A 496 -6.47 -28.65 -27.41
C GLY A 496 -7.17 -27.41 -26.83
N MET A 497 -6.44 -26.41 -26.32
CA MET A 497 -7.01 -25.24 -25.64
C MET A 497 -7.09 -23.96 -26.49
N ALA A 498 -7.92 -23.98 -27.53
CA ALA A 498 -8.09 -22.84 -28.44
C ALA A 498 -8.84 -21.62 -27.82
N SER A 499 -9.64 -21.83 -26.77
CA SER A 499 -10.42 -20.77 -26.09
C SER A 499 -9.56 -19.82 -25.24
N LEU A 500 -8.39 -20.27 -24.79
CA LEU A 500 -7.47 -19.47 -24.00
C LEU A 500 -6.53 -18.63 -24.88
N ASP A 501 -6.22 -19.15 -26.07
CA ASP A 501 -5.49 -18.43 -27.10
C ASP A 501 -6.25 -17.18 -27.55
N THR A 502 -7.59 -17.24 -27.55
CA THR A 502 -8.49 -16.12 -27.90
C THR A 502 -8.77 -15.16 -26.75
N LEU A 503 -8.71 -15.58 -25.48
CA LEU A 503 -8.86 -14.66 -24.33
C LEU A 503 -7.62 -13.80 -24.08
N ILE A 504 -6.43 -14.31 -24.42
CA ILE A 504 -5.16 -13.57 -24.27
C ILE A 504 -4.80 -12.81 -25.56
N ASN A 505 -5.10 -13.36 -26.75
CA ASN A 505 -4.92 -12.62 -28.02
C ASN A 505 -6.12 -11.78 -28.46
N GLY A 506 -7.31 -11.94 -27.86
CA GLY A 506 -8.54 -11.28 -28.30
C GLY A 506 -8.55 -9.75 -28.19
N LYS A 507 -7.47 -9.18 -27.63
CA LYS A 507 -7.22 -7.74 -27.58
C LYS A 507 -5.77 -7.37 -27.96
N SER A 508 -4.93 -8.30 -28.43
CA SER A 508 -3.47 -8.17 -28.25
C SER A 508 -2.68 -7.42 -29.32
N ASP A 509 -3.22 -7.08 -30.49
CA ASP A 509 -2.36 -6.49 -31.54
C ASP A 509 -2.51 -4.96 -31.66
N GLU A 510 -3.58 -4.38 -31.09
CA GLU A 510 -3.81 -2.93 -31.09
C GLU A 510 -3.89 -2.29 -29.69
N LEU A 511 -4.37 -2.99 -28.64
CA LEU A 511 -4.44 -2.42 -27.28
C LEU A 511 -3.15 -2.56 -26.44
N VAL A 512 -2.23 -3.42 -26.86
CA VAL A 512 -0.92 -3.63 -26.19
C VAL A 512 0.02 -2.41 -26.34
N LYS A 513 -0.36 -1.43 -27.15
CA LYS A 513 0.45 -0.22 -27.38
C LYS A 513 0.28 0.86 -26.30
N VAL A 514 -0.76 0.81 -25.46
CA VAL A 514 -1.00 1.85 -24.44
C VAL A 514 -0.72 1.36 -23.02
N HIS A 515 -1.04 0.12 -22.66
CA HIS A 515 -0.49 -0.54 -21.47
C HIS A 515 -0.29 -2.04 -21.72
N PRO A 516 0.90 -2.61 -21.46
CA PRO A 516 1.14 -4.04 -21.70
C PRO A 516 0.41 -4.99 -20.72
N ILE A 517 -0.27 -4.46 -19.68
CA ILE A 517 -0.92 -5.22 -18.59
C ILE A 517 -2.23 -4.51 -18.19
N ASP A 518 -3.34 -5.25 -18.11
CA ASP A 518 -4.61 -4.72 -17.58
C ASP A 518 -4.47 -4.39 -16.08
N PRO A 519 -4.85 -3.18 -15.64
CA PRO A 519 -4.78 -2.77 -14.23
C PRO A 519 -5.74 -3.59 -13.36
N ALA A 520 -5.46 -3.66 -12.05
CA ALA A 520 -6.37 -4.27 -11.12
C ALA A 520 -7.57 -3.35 -10.83
N VAL A 521 -8.76 -3.96 -10.81
CA VAL A 521 -10.02 -3.25 -10.66
C VAL A 521 -10.56 -3.43 -9.24
N ILE A 522 -10.83 -2.32 -8.55
CA ILE A 522 -11.53 -2.29 -7.25
C ILE A 522 -12.67 -1.26 -7.29
N PRO A 523 -13.71 -1.37 -6.45
CA PRO A 523 -14.78 -0.37 -6.40
C PRO A 523 -14.29 1.06 -6.11
N ASN A 524 -14.89 2.03 -6.80
CA ASN A 524 -14.51 3.43 -6.68
C ASN A 524 -15.32 4.17 -5.61
N TYR A 525 -14.64 4.67 -4.58
CA TYR A 525 -15.27 5.46 -3.52
C TYR A 525 -15.57 6.91 -3.95
N ALA A 526 -14.97 7.41 -5.02
CA ALA A 526 -15.23 8.75 -5.57
C ALA A 526 -16.58 8.84 -6.32
N THR A 527 -17.22 7.70 -6.62
CA THR A 527 -18.42 7.63 -7.44
C THR A 527 -19.57 8.47 -6.88
N GLY A 528 -20.05 9.42 -7.69
CA GLY A 528 -21.18 10.28 -7.34
C GLY A 528 -20.87 11.37 -6.33
N LEU A 529 -19.60 11.61 -5.95
CA LEU A 529 -19.25 12.72 -5.07
C LEU A 529 -19.34 14.09 -5.75
N GLY A 530 -19.34 14.13 -7.09
CA GLY A 530 -19.58 15.35 -7.88
C GLY A 530 -18.67 16.50 -7.45
N ASN A 531 -19.26 17.66 -7.15
CA ASN A 531 -18.54 18.89 -6.79
C ASN A 531 -17.91 18.87 -5.38
N ARG A 532 -18.02 17.77 -4.62
CA ARG A 532 -17.36 17.64 -3.32
C ARG A 532 -15.86 17.35 -3.45
N LEU A 533 -15.43 16.81 -4.59
CA LEU A 533 -14.01 16.56 -4.87
C LEU A 533 -13.35 17.80 -5.48
N PRO A 534 -12.02 17.98 -5.31
CA PRO A 534 -11.27 19.06 -5.92
C PRO A 534 -11.49 19.17 -7.43
N ALA A 535 -11.32 20.36 -8.00
CA ALA A 535 -11.43 20.58 -9.44
C ALA A 535 -10.37 19.80 -10.25
N THR A 536 -9.26 19.44 -9.61
CA THR A 536 -8.19 18.60 -10.17
C THR A 536 -8.59 17.14 -10.36
N CYS A 537 -9.67 16.67 -9.72
CA CYS A 537 -10.16 15.31 -9.85
C CYS A 537 -10.77 15.09 -11.26
N PRO A 538 -10.24 14.14 -12.06
CA PRO A 538 -10.72 13.87 -13.42
C PRO A 538 -12.20 13.51 -13.47
N GLU A 539 -12.90 13.94 -14.52
CA GLU A 539 -14.34 13.71 -14.68
C GLU A 539 -14.68 12.21 -14.76
N GLY A 540 -13.84 11.42 -15.46
CA GLY A 540 -14.01 9.97 -15.55
C GLY A 540 -13.98 9.26 -14.19
N LEU A 541 -13.26 9.79 -13.21
CA LEU A 541 -13.20 9.24 -11.86
C LEU A 541 -14.47 9.51 -11.04
N ARG A 542 -15.24 10.54 -11.40
CA ARG A 542 -16.49 10.88 -10.70
C ARG A 542 -17.64 9.95 -11.09
N THR A 543 -17.56 9.38 -12.29
CA THR A 543 -18.62 8.58 -12.91
C THR A 543 -18.28 7.08 -12.99
N SER A 544 -17.00 6.72 -13.10
CA SER A 544 -16.57 5.32 -13.13
C SER A 544 -16.94 4.60 -11.84
N SER A 545 -17.54 3.40 -11.96
CA SER A 545 -17.84 2.53 -10.83
C SER A 545 -16.59 1.91 -10.19
N HIS A 546 -15.46 1.90 -10.90
CA HIS A 546 -14.24 1.23 -10.46
C HIS A 546 -12.97 2.09 -10.60
N LEU A 547 -12.04 1.86 -9.69
CA LEU A 547 -10.65 2.32 -9.75
C LEU A 547 -9.80 1.26 -10.44
N GLN A 548 -8.91 1.73 -11.31
CA GLN A 548 -7.89 0.93 -11.97
C GLN A 548 -6.55 1.26 -11.34
N LEU A 549 -5.99 0.31 -10.58
CA LEU A 549 -4.78 0.52 -9.79
C LEU A 549 -3.64 -0.36 -10.30
N MET A 550 -2.44 0.19 -10.25
CA MET A 550 -1.19 -0.38 -10.72
C MET A 550 -0.06 -0.15 -9.71
N ASP A 551 1.05 -0.82 -9.92
CA ASP A 551 2.27 -0.68 -9.14
C ASP A 551 2.79 0.76 -9.22
N ALA A 552 3.03 1.37 -8.06
CA ALA A 552 3.56 2.72 -7.98
C ALA A 552 4.95 2.88 -8.62
N GLY A 553 5.70 1.78 -8.79
CA GLY A 553 6.96 1.75 -9.51
C GLY A 553 6.85 2.17 -10.98
N MET A 554 5.64 2.19 -11.55
CA MET A 554 5.39 2.76 -12.89
C MET A 554 5.50 4.29 -12.92
N ALA A 555 5.29 4.97 -11.79
CA ALA A 555 5.39 6.42 -11.67
C ALA A 555 6.72 6.85 -11.06
N ASN A 556 7.04 6.33 -9.87
CA ASN A 556 8.32 6.53 -9.21
C ASN A 556 8.65 5.31 -8.35
N ASN A 557 9.85 4.78 -8.50
CA ASN A 557 10.27 3.60 -7.76
C ASN A 557 10.58 3.87 -6.27
N LEU A 558 10.60 5.13 -5.81
CA LEU A 558 10.69 5.52 -4.39
C LEU A 558 9.38 6.17 -3.90
N PRO A 559 8.76 5.68 -2.80
CA PRO A 559 7.50 6.23 -2.28
C PRO A 559 7.74 7.47 -1.41
N ILE A 560 8.34 8.51 -1.99
CA ILE A 560 8.59 9.78 -1.29
C ILE A 560 7.33 10.64 -1.24
N TYR A 561 6.52 10.59 -2.29
CA TYR A 561 5.23 11.30 -2.41
C TYR A 561 4.35 11.23 -1.15
N PRO A 562 3.98 10.04 -0.62
CA PRO A 562 3.16 9.97 0.58
C PRO A 562 3.86 10.55 1.82
N LEU A 563 5.18 10.47 1.91
CA LEU A 563 5.92 11.05 3.05
C LEU A 563 5.91 12.58 3.06
N LEU A 564 5.65 13.22 1.91
CA LEU A 564 5.55 14.66 1.76
C LEU A 564 4.11 15.19 1.92
N ARG A 565 3.15 14.33 2.27
CA ARG A 565 1.76 14.74 2.51
C ARG A 565 1.70 15.80 3.63
N PRO A 566 0.97 16.91 3.43
CA PRO A 566 0.76 17.92 4.47
C PRO A 566 0.22 17.32 5.77
N GLY A 567 0.77 17.77 6.89
CA GLY A 567 0.40 17.28 8.23
C GLY A 567 1.26 16.12 8.74
N ARG A 568 2.02 15.41 7.88
CA ARG A 568 3.04 14.45 8.35
C ARG A 568 4.32 15.15 8.80
N ASP A 569 4.61 16.32 8.24
CA ASP A 569 5.73 17.21 8.62
C ASP A 569 7.07 16.47 8.81
N VAL A 570 7.39 15.57 7.86
CA VAL A 570 8.60 14.74 7.89
C VAL A 570 9.85 15.63 7.85
N ASP A 571 10.73 15.48 8.83
CA ASP A 571 11.99 16.23 8.91
C ASP A 571 13.15 15.51 8.18
N VAL A 572 13.13 14.16 8.19
CA VAL A 572 14.18 13.31 7.62
C VAL A 572 13.55 12.18 6.81
N ILE A 573 13.98 12.03 5.55
CA ILE A 573 13.65 10.88 4.71
C ILE A 573 14.90 10.00 4.56
N ILE A 574 14.78 8.71 4.89
CA ILE A 574 15.81 7.70 4.70
C ILE A 574 15.36 6.77 3.58
N ALA A 575 15.95 6.90 2.40
CA ALA A 575 15.61 6.15 1.21
C ALA A 575 16.60 5.01 0.97
N PHE A 576 16.13 3.77 1.11
CA PHE A 576 16.86 2.58 0.68
C PHE A 576 16.46 2.22 -0.74
N ASP A 577 17.41 2.32 -1.66
CA ASP A 577 17.15 2.13 -3.07
C ASP A 577 17.79 0.85 -3.61
N ALA A 578 16.95 -0.17 -3.79
CA ALA A 578 17.27 -1.44 -4.44
C ALA A 578 16.77 -1.51 -5.89
N SER A 579 16.71 -0.38 -6.61
CA SER A 579 16.38 -0.33 -8.04
C SER A 579 17.40 -1.07 -8.89
N ALA A 580 17.02 -1.47 -10.11
CA ALA A 580 17.90 -2.22 -11.01
C ALA A 580 18.99 -1.31 -11.58
N ASP A 581 18.59 -0.10 -11.97
CA ASP A 581 19.50 0.94 -12.42
C ASP A 581 19.37 2.16 -11.48
N VAL A 582 20.14 2.13 -10.39
CA VAL A 582 20.20 3.27 -9.47
C VAL A 582 20.87 4.49 -10.10
N ARG A 583 21.71 4.31 -11.13
CA ARG A 583 22.52 5.39 -11.73
C ARG A 583 21.80 6.09 -12.89
N GLY A 584 21.16 5.33 -13.77
CA GLY A 584 20.42 5.85 -14.91
C GLY A 584 19.07 6.44 -14.52
N ASP A 585 18.33 5.77 -13.63
CA ASP A 585 17.01 6.22 -13.20
C ASP A 585 17.09 7.00 -11.89
N ASN A 586 17.25 8.33 -12.01
CA ASN A 586 17.35 9.22 -10.85
C ASN A 586 15.97 9.48 -10.19
N TRP A 587 15.48 8.50 -9.43
CA TRP A 587 14.16 8.51 -8.77
C TRP A 587 13.96 9.66 -7.78
N ILE A 588 15.02 10.14 -7.12
CA ILE A 588 14.95 11.30 -6.22
C ILE A 588 14.62 12.56 -7.01
N LYS A 589 15.28 12.77 -8.17
CA LYS A 589 15.06 13.95 -9.00
C LYS A 589 13.65 14.01 -9.59
N VAL A 590 12.99 12.86 -9.79
CA VAL A 590 11.58 12.82 -10.22
C VAL A 590 10.66 13.52 -9.20
N VAL A 591 11.01 13.49 -7.90
CA VAL A 591 10.24 14.13 -6.83
C VAL A 591 10.26 15.66 -6.95
N ASP A 592 11.26 16.27 -7.58
CA ASP A 592 11.33 17.72 -7.78
C ASP A 592 10.06 18.23 -8.49
N SER A 593 9.58 17.50 -9.49
CA SER A 593 8.35 17.87 -10.22
C SER A 593 7.12 17.90 -9.32
N TYR A 594 7.03 16.96 -8.38
CA TYR A 594 5.95 16.88 -7.41
C TYR A 594 6.05 17.96 -6.34
N ALA A 595 7.26 18.16 -5.78
CA ALA A 595 7.53 19.21 -4.81
C ALA A 595 7.15 20.59 -5.40
N ARG A 596 7.45 20.82 -6.68
CA ARG A 596 7.02 22.01 -7.44
C ARG A 596 5.51 22.11 -7.55
N GLN A 597 4.86 21.06 -8.08
CA GLN A 597 3.44 21.07 -8.35
C GLN A 597 2.60 21.31 -7.09
N ARG A 598 3.06 20.79 -5.95
CA ARG A 598 2.38 20.86 -4.66
C ARG A 598 2.91 21.97 -3.74
N ASN A 599 3.87 22.78 -4.21
CA ASN A 599 4.49 23.87 -3.44
C ASN A 599 5.05 23.40 -2.07
N ILE A 600 5.71 22.23 -2.07
CA ILE A 600 6.31 21.65 -0.87
C ILE A 600 7.60 22.40 -0.54
N LYS A 601 7.58 23.14 0.57
CA LYS A 601 8.74 23.90 1.05
C LYS A 601 9.76 22.99 1.71
N GLY A 602 11.05 23.29 1.53
CA GLY A 602 12.12 22.60 2.25
C GLY A 602 12.57 21.27 1.63
N TRP A 603 12.02 20.82 0.50
CA TRP A 603 12.58 19.70 -0.26
C TRP A 603 13.94 20.09 -0.86
N PRO A 604 14.98 19.21 -0.83
CA PRO A 604 16.26 19.47 -1.47
C PRO A 604 16.17 19.38 -3.00
N MET A 605 15.80 20.49 -3.63
CA MET A 605 15.65 20.60 -5.09
C MET A 605 16.96 20.27 -5.82
N GLY A 606 16.88 19.38 -6.82
CA GLY A 606 18.03 18.89 -7.58
C GLY A 606 18.82 17.77 -6.89
N ALA A 607 18.32 17.20 -5.79
CA ALA A 607 18.91 16.01 -5.19
C ALA A 607 18.84 14.80 -6.14
N GLY A 608 19.83 13.91 -6.03
CA GLY A 608 19.95 12.70 -6.84
C GLY A 608 21.27 12.58 -7.59
N TRP A 609 21.39 11.55 -8.43
CA TRP A 609 22.61 11.28 -9.22
C TRP A 609 22.91 12.40 -10.24
N PRO A 610 24.20 12.75 -10.44
CA PRO A 610 24.59 13.73 -11.43
C PRO A 610 24.19 13.25 -12.84
N PRO A 611 23.83 14.17 -13.77
CA PRO A 611 23.57 13.80 -15.16
C PRO A 611 24.81 13.13 -15.75
N GLN A 612 24.66 11.96 -16.37
CA GLN A 612 25.77 11.34 -17.10
C GLN A 612 26.15 12.25 -18.29
N SER A 613 27.44 12.50 -18.49
CA SER A 613 27.90 13.13 -19.73
C SER A 613 27.61 12.18 -20.87
N ASP A 614 26.70 12.56 -21.76
CA ASP A 614 26.47 11.79 -22.99
C ASP A 614 27.78 11.73 -23.77
N THR A 615 28.32 10.51 -23.95
CA THR A 615 29.42 10.28 -24.90
C THR A 615 28.93 10.66 -26.30
N GLU A 616 29.79 11.34 -27.07
CA GLU A 616 29.50 11.86 -28.42
C GLU A 616 28.86 10.83 -29.37
N GLU A 617 29.08 9.53 -29.14
CA GLU A 617 28.43 8.43 -29.89
C GLU A 617 26.90 8.35 -29.75
N LYS A 618 26.32 8.69 -28.58
CA LYS A 618 24.86 8.73 -28.41
C LYS A 618 24.24 9.94 -29.11
N THR A 619 24.95 11.06 -29.11
CA THR A 619 24.52 12.31 -29.76
C THR A 619 24.60 12.20 -31.29
N ILE A 620 25.63 11.54 -31.84
CA ILE A 620 25.76 11.30 -33.27
C ILE A 620 24.66 10.36 -33.78
N ASN A 621 24.36 9.27 -33.05
CA ASN A 621 23.26 8.38 -33.41
C ASN A 621 21.87 9.05 -33.33
N GLN A 622 21.68 10.03 -32.44
CA GLN A 622 20.44 10.81 -32.37
C GLN A 622 20.35 11.93 -33.43
N MET A 623 21.49 12.42 -33.93
CA MET A 623 21.53 13.43 -35.00
C MET A 623 21.35 12.82 -36.40
N ASP A 624 21.75 11.56 -36.61
CA ASP A 624 21.55 10.85 -37.88
C ASP A 624 20.09 10.39 -38.12
N GLU A 625 19.24 10.43 -37.09
CA GLU A 625 17.80 10.08 -37.19
C GLU A 625 16.86 11.31 -37.33
N ALA A 626 17.39 12.53 -37.39
CA ALA A 626 16.56 13.73 -37.59
C ALA A 626 16.42 14.08 -39.08
N PRO A 627 15.19 14.17 -39.65
CA PRO A 627 15.01 14.64 -41.01
C PRO A 627 15.43 16.11 -41.16
N ALA A 628 16.15 16.41 -42.24
CA ALA A 628 16.80 17.68 -42.55
C ALA A 628 15.85 18.85 -42.90
N SER A 629 14.83 19.12 -42.07
CA SER A 629 13.92 20.26 -42.27
C SER A 629 13.59 20.99 -40.97
N ALA A 630 14.58 21.63 -40.37
CA ALA A 630 14.36 22.79 -39.50
C ALA A 630 15.64 23.63 -39.46
N ALA A 631 15.68 24.72 -40.23
CA ALA A 631 16.74 25.71 -40.13
C ALA A 631 16.62 26.46 -38.78
N PRO A 632 17.72 26.78 -38.09
CA PRO A 632 17.67 27.41 -36.77
C PRO A 632 17.56 28.94 -36.89
N ASP A 633 16.49 29.52 -36.35
CA ASP A 633 16.50 30.94 -35.99
C ASP A 633 17.23 31.11 -34.65
N GLY A 634 18.48 31.54 -34.76
CA GLY A 634 19.34 31.83 -33.63
C GLY A 634 18.93 33.11 -32.90
N LYS A 635 18.74 33.00 -31.57
CA LYS A 635 19.17 33.94 -30.51
C LYS A 635 18.42 33.65 -29.19
N SER A 636 18.78 32.58 -28.49
CA SER A 636 18.53 32.47 -27.03
C SER A 636 19.39 31.40 -26.32
N ALA A 637 20.54 31.03 -26.88
CA ALA A 637 21.37 29.91 -26.38
C ALA A 637 22.75 30.34 -25.88
N THR A 638 22.86 31.50 -25.21
CA THR A 638 24.17 32.06 -24.82
C THR A 638 24.31 32.37 -23.32
N ARG A 639 23.51 31.76 -22.45
CA ARG A 639 23.70 31.90 -20.98
C ARG A 639 23.69 30.60 -20.16
N SER A 640 23.45 29.44 -20.76
CA SER A 640 23.48 28.13 -20.08
C SER A 640 24.84 27.41 -20.17
N ALA A 641 25.84 27.97 -20.84
CA ALA A 641 27.11 27.30 -21.14
C ALA A 641 28.19 27.43 -20.04
N THR A 642 27.89 27.97 -18.86
CA THR A 642 28.92 28.26 -17.83
C THR A 642 29.00 27.23 -16.69
N TYR A 643 28.23 26.13 -16.74
CA TYR A 643 28.24 25.09 -15.69
C TYR A 643 28.54 23.66 -16.18
N LEU A 644 28.99 23.47 -17.42
CA LEU A 644 29.35 22.15 -17.98
C LEU A 644 30.86 21.84 -17.83
N GLY A 645 31.44 22.05 -16.65
CA GLY A 645 32.89 21.96 -16.47
C GLY A 645 33.41 21.60 -15.09
N GLN A 646 32.62 20.88 -14.27
CA GLN A 646 33.15 20.24 -13.06
C GLN A 646 32.72 18.77 -13.07
N ASP A 647 33.70 17.86 -13.05
CA ASP A 647 33.50 16.44 -12.75
C ASP A 647 32.86 16.33 -11.36
N VAL A 648 31.53 16.15 -11.31
CA VAL A 648 30.83 15.91 -10.05
C VAL A 648 31.06 14.44 -9.68
N PRO A 649 31.73 14.13 -8.56
CA PRO A 649 32.03 12.76 -8.18
C PRO A 649 30.74 11.95 -7.94
N ASP A 650 30.78 10.70 -8.38
CA ASP A 650 29.69 9.72 -8.30
C ASP A 650 29.12 9.61 -6.87
N LEU A 651 27.85 9.22 -6.73
CA LEU A 651 27.28 9.04 -5.38
C LEU A 651 27.86 7.77 -4.73
N GLY A 652 28.16 7.87 -3.43
CA GLY A 652 28.67 6.75 -2.63
C GLY A 652 27.55 5.95 -1.96
N TYR A 653 27.91 5.11 -0.99
CA TYR A 653 26.98 4.25 -0.23
C TYR A 653 25.96 5.01 0.62
N CYS A 654 26.23 6.27 0.94
CA CYS A 654 25.33 7.17 1.65
C CYS A 654 25.53 8.58 1.12
N THR A 655 24.44 9.22 0.73
CA THR A 655 24.46 10.64 0.37
C THR A 655 23.36 11.37 1.11
N VAL A 656 23.70 12.52 1.68
CA VAL A 656 22.77 13.36 2.43
C VAL A 656 22.62 14.70 1.73
N TRP A 657 21.38 15.14 1.55
CA TRP A 657 21.05 16.48 1.07
C TRP A 657 20.18 17.22 2.09
N ALA A 658 20.44 18.52 2.25
CA ALA A 658 19.62 19.42 3.05
C ALA A 658 18.85 20.38 2.12
N GLY A 659 17.52 20.43 2.27
CA GLY A 659 16.70 21.46 1.63
C GLY A 659 16.69 22.77 2.44
N SER A 660 16.00 23.79 1.94
CA SER A 660 15.87 25.09 2.63
C SER A 660 14.44 25.62 2.56
N THR A 661 13.99 26.29 3.62
CA THR A 661 12.66 26.90 3.73
C THR A 661 12.62 28.38 3.35
N LYS A 662 13.75 28.98 2.92
CA LYS A 662 13.81 30.40 2.54
C LYS A 662 12.93 30.69 1.32
N GLU A 663 11.97 31.60 1.47
CA GLU A 663 11.23 32.16 0.35
C GLU A 663 12.16 33.03 -0.50
N ARG A 664 12.30 32.70 -1.79
CA ARG A 664 13.03 33.50 -2.78
C ARG A 664 12.13 33.77 -3.98
N GLY A 665 12.26 34.98 -4.53
CA GLY A 665 11.24 35.61 -5.39
C GLY A 665 11.01 34.95 -6.76
N GLU A 666 12.00 34.24 -7.32
CA GLU A 666 11.85 33.54 -8.60
C GLU A 666 12.20 32.05 -8.48
N TYR A 667 11.36 31.23 -9.09
CA TYR A 667 11.42 29.77 -9.07
C TYR A 667 12.72 29.18 -9.67
N MET A 668 13.40 29.94 -10.53
CA MET A 668 14.67 29.56 -11.17
C MET A 668 15.91 29.84 -10.28
N ASP A 669 15.73 30.47 -9.12
CA ASP A 669 16.81 30.84 -8.18
C ASP A 669 16.93 29.89 -6.97
N GLU A 670 16.28 28.72 -7.01
CA GLU A 670 16.50 27.67 -6.00
C GLU A 670 17.94 27.15 -6.13
N PRO A 671 18.81 27.36 -5.12
CA PRO A 671 20.16 26.81 -5.18
C PRO A 671 20.08 25.28 -5.18
N ALA A 672 20.98 24.65 -5.94
CA ALA A 672 21.10 23.20 -5.97
C ALA A 672 21.22 22.64 -4.54
N ALA A 673 20.56 21.51 -4.29
CA ALA A 673 20.59 20.80 -3.02
C ALA A 673 22.01 20.74 -2.42
N THR A 674 22.16 21.18 -1.17
CA THR A 674 23.46 21.16 -0.51
C THR A 674 23.76 19.74 -0.04
N ARG A 675 24.80 19.13 -0.62
CA ARG A 675 25.28 17.80 -0.22
C ARG A 675 26.08 17.92 1.07
N ILE A 676 25.73 17.12 2.08
CA ILE A 676 26.41 17.08 3.37
C ILE A 676 27.44 15.96 3.32
N GLN A 677 28.73 16.32 3.27
CA GLN A 677 29.83 15.37 3.15
C GLN A 677 30.62 15.28 4.46
N THR A 678 30.96 16.41 5.05
CA THR A 678 31.79 16.47 6.25
C THR A 678 31.00 17.03 7.45
N PRO A 679 31.51 16.91 8.69
CA PRO A 679 30.88 17.53 9.86
C PRO A 679 30.73 19.05 9.77
N GLU A 680 31.60 19.73 9.03
CA GLU A 680 31.52 21.17 8.81
C GLU A 680 30.25 21.58 8.04
N ASP A 681 29.73 20.69 7.20
CA ASP A 681 28.50 20.91 6.44
C ASP A 681 27.23 20.84 7.32
N ASP A 682 27.31 20.35 8.56
CA ASP A 682 26.15 20.21 9.47
C ASP A 682 25.48 21.55 9.80
N VAL A 683 26.17 22.67 9.56
CA VAL A 683 25.57 24.02 9.62
C VAL A 683 24.35 24.16 8.70
N HIS A 684 24.32 23.44 7.57
CA HIS A 684 23.19 23.43 6.63
C HIS A 684 21.99 22.63 7.15
N LEU A 685 22.20 21.71 8.09
CA LEU A 685 21.14 20.93 8.73
C LEU A 685 20.63 21.59 10.01
N THR A 686 21.51 22.30 10.73
CA THR A 686 21.20 22.96 12.02
C THR A 686 20.65 24.37 11.86
N SER A 687 20.79 25.00 10.68
CA SER A 687 20.27 26.34 10.40
C SER A 687 18.75 26.44 10.68
N PRO A 688 18.24 27.57 11.21
CA PRO A 688 16.80 27.80 11.37
C PRO A 688 16.01 27.69 10.07
N ASP A 689 16.65 28.00 8.94
CA ASP A 689 16.05 27.97 7.60
C ASP A 689 16.30 26.65 6.85
N ALA A 690 16.83 25.64 7.54
CA ALA A 690 17.03 24.32 7.00
C ALA A 690 15.68 23.59 6.84
N GLY A 691 15.50 22.95 5.69
CA GLY A 691 14.31 22.17 5.35
C GLY A 691 14.45 20.69 5.73
N LEU A 692 13.83 19.86 4.90
CA LEU A 692 13.84 18.41 4.97
C LEU A 692 15.24 17.88 4.60
N ALA A 693 15.72 16.90 5.36
CA ALA A 693 16.96 16.19 5.05
C ALA A 693 16.64 14.86 4.34
N VAL A 694 17.30 14.59 3.20
CA VAL A 694 17.18 13.32 2.47
C VAL A 694 18.48 12.56 2.63
N ILE A 695 18.40 11.36 3.20
CA ILE A 695 19.48 10.38 3.35
C ILE A 695 19.21 9.26 2.35
N TYR A 696 20.07 9.10 1.36
CA TYR A 696 19.93 8.11 0.31
C TYR A 696 21.00 7.04 0.42
N LEU A 697 20.56 5.79 0.46
CA LEU A 697 21.38 4.60 0.60
C LEU A 697 21.09 3.67 -0.60
N PRO A 698 21.84 3.80 -1.70
CA PRO A 698 21.69 2.92 -2.85
C PRO A 698 22.27 1.53 -2.55
N PHE A 699 21.63 0.50 -3.08
CA PHE A 699 22.10 -0.87 -3.03
C PHE A 699 23.09 -1.11 -4.17
N ILE A 700 24.38 -1.02 -3.85
CA ILE A 700 25.49 -1.06 -4.82
C ILE A 700 26.57 -2.03 -4.37
N ALA A 701 27.39 -2.50 -5.32
CA ALA A 701 28.53 -3.35 -5.04
C ALA A 701 29.45 -2.72 -3.97
N ASN A 702 29.99 -3.55 -3.08
CA ASN A 702 30.83 -3.10 -1.97
C ASN A 702 32.06 -4.01 -1.83
N ASP A 703 33.24 -3.41 -1.69
CA ASP A 703 34.51 -4.12 -1.60
C ASP A 703 34.59 -5.13 -0.44
N LYS A 704 33.78 -4.94 0.61
CA LYS A 704 33.68 -5.87 1.75
C LYS A 704 32.94 -7.17 1.41
N VAL A 705 32.20 -7.20 0.30
CA VAL A 705 31.45 -8.37 -0.19
C VAL A 705 31.78 -8.60 -1.67
N PRO A 706 33.00 -9.07 -1.98
CA PRO A 706 33.44 -9.23 -3.36
C PRO A 706 32.61 -10.29 -4.08
N GLY A 707 32.35 -10.05 -5.38
CA GLY A 707 31.63 -10.98 -6.25
C GLY A 707 30.10 -10.86 -6.21
N VAL A 708 29.56 -9.93 -5.44
CA VAL A 708 28.12 -9.61 -5.42
C VAL A 708 27.93 -8.17 -5.92
N ASP A 709 27.41 -8.03 -7.13
CA ASP A 709 27.14 -6.74 -7.76
C ASP A 709 25.68 -6.70 -8.24
N PRO A 710 24.83 -5.82 -7.69
CA PRO A 710 23.42 -5.69 -8.10
C PRO A 710 23.20 -5.40 -9.59
N THR A 711 24.20 -4.82 -10.28
CA THR A 711 24.13 -4.47 -11.70
C THR A 711 24.61 -5.60 -12.62
N GLN A 712 25.46 -6.50 -12.12
CA GLN A 712 26.08 -7.56 -12.94
C GLN A 712 25.62 -8.98 -12.55
N SER A 713 25.14 -9.18 -11.33
CA SER A 713 24.79 -10.51 -10.83
C SER A 713 23.40 -10.92 -11.30
N ASP A 714 23.31 -11.96 -12.13
CA ASP A 714 22.05 -12.42 -12.74
C ASP A 714 20.94 -12.70 -11.70
N PHE A 715 21.30 -13.27 -10.56
CA PHE A 715 20.33 -13.59 -9.50
C PHE A 715 19.75 -12.35 -8.80
N LEU A 716 20.41 -11.19 -8.93
CA LEU A 716 19.92 -9.89 -8.45
C LEU A 716 19.11 -9.15 -9.52
N SER A 717 18.82 -9.78 -10.66
CA SER A 717 17.88 -9.20 -11.62
C SER A 717 16.53 -8.95 -10.98
N THR A 718 15.91 -7.81 -11.31
CA THR A 718 14.56 -7.45 -10.85
C THR A 718 13.52 -8.51 -11.25
N TRP A 719 13.81 -9.24 -12.32
CA TRP A 719 12.96 -10.29 -12.88
C TRP A 719 13.22 -11.68 -12.28
N ASN A 720 14.20 -11.82 -11.39
CA ASN A 720 14.48 -13.08 -10.72
C ASN A 720 13.52 -13.28 -9.53
N PHE A 721 12.78 -14.40 -9.56
CA PHE A 721 11.86 -14.82 -8.50
C PHE A 721 12.31 -16.09 -7.76
N VAL A 722 13.55 -16.51 -7.95
CA VAL A 722 14.13 -17.70 -7.31
C VAL A 722 15.45 -17.35 -6.64
N TYR A 723 15.51 -17.53 -5.34
CA TYR A 723 16.71 -17.29 -4.53
C TYR A 723 17.02 -18.51 -3.69
N THR A 724 18.24 -19.04 -3.81
CA THR A 724 18.74 -20.05 -2.89
C THR A 724 19.09 -19.42 -1.54
N PRO A 725 19.16 -20.20 -0.45
CA PRO A 725 19.59 -19.69 0.85
C PRO A 725 20.95 -18.98 0.80
N ASP A 726 21.93 -19.53 0.06
CA ASP A 726 23.26 -18.94 -0.10
C ASP A 726 23.23 -17.60 -0.84
N GLN A 727 22.40 -17.47 -1.87
CA GLN A 727 22.19 -16.21 -2.57
C GLN A 727 21.57 -15.16 -1.64
N ILE A 728 20.64 -15.56 -0.77
CA ILE A 728 20.05 -14.65 0.21
C ILE A 728 21.09 -14.17 1.21
N GLU A 729 21.97 -15.04 1.70
CA GLU A 729 23.08 -14.63 2.57
C GLU A 729 24.00 -13.60 1.90
N GLN A 730 24.26 -13.76 0.60
CA GLN A 730 25.02 -12.77 -0.18
C GLN A 730 24.31 -11.41 -0.25
N VAL A 731 22.99 -11.38 -0.52
CA VAL A 731 22.20 -10.14 -0.51
C VAL A 731 22.21 -9.50 0.88
N VAL A 732 22.03 -10.30 1.92
CA VAL A 732 22.02 -9.86 3.32
C VAL A 732 23.36 -9.24 3.70
N ALA A 733 24.47 -9.90 3.35
CA ALA A 733 25.82 -9.42 3.59
C ALA A 733 26.08 -8.09 2.87
N LEU A 734 25.70 -7.97 1.59
CA LEU A 734 25.89 -6.75 0.82
C LEU A 734 25.09 -5.57 1.40
N ALA A 735 23.82 -5.79 1.72
CA ALA A 735 22.95 -4.75 2.29
C ALA A 735 23.45 -4.27 3.66
N ARG A 736 23.96 -5.20 4.49
CA ARG A 736 24.63 -4.89 5.76
C ARG A 736 25.88 -4.05 5.56
N ALA A 737 26.72 -4.41 4.58
CA ALA A 737 27.92 -3.68 4.26
C ALA A 737 27.60 -2.25 3.80
N ASN A 738 26.63 -2.08 2.88
CA ASN A 738 26.17 -0.77 2.42
C ASN A 738 25.64 0.10 3.58
N TYR A 739 24.78 -0.45 4.45
CA TYR A 739 24.28 0.29 5.62
C TYR A 739 25.43 0.72 6.55
N ALA A 740 26.40 -0.16 6.78
CA ALA A 740 27.53 0.12 7.67
C ALA A 740 28.39 1.31 7.19
N GLU A 741 28.53 1.51 5.87
CA GLU A 741 29.24 2.69 5.32
C GLU A 741 28.50 4.00 5.60
N GLY A 742 27.16 3.97 5.59
CA GLY A 742 26.32 5.15 5.76
C GLY A 742 25.88 5.45 7.20
N LYS A 743 26.11 4.51 8.12
CA LYS A 743 25.55 4.52 9.48
C LYS A 743 25.92 5.77 10.28
N GLU A 744 27.20 6.13 10.35
CA GLU A 744 27.64 7.27 11.17
C GLU A 744 27.19 8.61 10.58
N GLN A 745 27.18 8.75 9.25
CA GLN A 745 26.64 9.92 8.57
C GLN A 745 25.13 10.06 8.80
N THR A 746 24.40 8.94 8.81
CA THR A 746 22.96 8.91 9.13
C THR A 746 22.72 9.36 10.57
N ARG A 747 23.46 8.83 11.53
CA ARG A 747 23.36 9.21 12.95
C ARG A 747 23.68 10.70 13.16
N ARG A 748 24.73 11.21 12.52
CA ARG A 748 25.13 12.63 12.56
C ARG A 748 24.03 13.54 12.00
N THR A 749 23.45 13.17 10.87
CA THR A 749 22.34 13.93 10.25
C THR A 749 21.13 14.01 11.18
N ILE A 750 20.72 12.88 11.76
CA ILE A 750 19.59 12.83 12.70
C ILE A 750 19.87 13.67 13.95
N ARG A 751 21.10 13.62 14.48
CA ARG A 751 21.50 14.48 15.60
C ARG A 751 21.37 15.96 15.25
N ALA A 752 21.90 16.39 14.10
CA ALA A 752 21.84 17.78 13.67
C ALA A 752 20.39 18.29 13.54
N VAL A 753 19.50 17.47 12.97
CA VAL A 753 18.07 17.82 12.85
C VAL A 753 17.39 17.88 14.23
N TRP A 754 17.71 16.96 15.15
CA TRP A 754 17.21 17.01 16.52
C TRP A 754 17.68 18.27 17.26
N GLU A 755 18.96 18.63 17.15
CA GLU A 755 19.53 19.85 17.75
C GLU A 755 18.81 21.10 17.23
N ARG A 756 18.56 21.18 15.92
CA ARG A 756 17.74 22.25 15.31
C ARG A 756 16.36 22.34 15.95
N LYS A 757 15.62 21.22 16.04
CA LYS A 757 14.26 21.22 16.59
C LYS A 757 14.23 21.60 18.07
N ARG A 758 15.21 21.11 18.83
CA ARG A 758 15.41 21.47 20.24
C ARG A 758 15.62 22.98 20.39
N ASP A 759 16.51 23.56 19.61
CA ASP A 759 16.82 24.99 19.68
C ASP A 759 15.60 25.83 19.27
N GLN A 760 14.86 25.41 18.24
CA GLN A 760 13.58 26.03 17.86
C GLN A 760 12.51 25.95 18.96
N ARG A 761 12.37 24.83 19.67
CA ARG A 761 11.48 24.74 20.83
C ARG A 761 11.93 25.69 21.94
N LEU A 762 13.21 25.66 22.31
CA LEU A 762 13.73 26.51 23.38
C LEU A 762 13.52 27.99 23.08
N GLN A 763 13.69 28.41 21.83
CA GLN A 763 13.38 29.77 21.40
C GLN A 763 11.87 30.08 21.54
N ARG A 764 10.99 29.20 21.04
CA ARG A 764 9.53 29.36 21.20
C ARG A 764 9.10 29.45 22.67
N ASP A 765 9.69 28.64 23.54
CA ASP A 765 9.43 28.66 24.98
C ASP A 765 9.90 29.96 25.64
N GLN A 766 11.03 30.52 25.20
CA GLN A 766 11.52 31.82 25.66
C GLN A 766 10.60 32.94 25.20
N ASP A 767 10.25 32.98 23.91
CA ASP A 767 9.35 33.98 23.33
C ASP A 767 7.97 33.97 24.01
N ALA A 768 7.42 32.77 24.29
CA ALA A 768 6.17 32.61 25.01
C ALA A 768 6.24 33.14 26.45
N LYS A 769 7.35 32.90 27.16
CA LYS A 769 7.58 33.44 28.52
C LYS A 769 7.71 34.96 28.50
N GLU A 770 8.42 35.52 27.53
CA GLU A 770 8.56 36.97 27.35
C GLU A 770 7.23 37.63 27.01
N PHE A 771 6.45 37.04 26.10
CA PHE A 771 5.12 37.51 25.77
C PHE A 771 4.19 37.48 26.99
N ALA A 772 4.19 36.39 27.76
CA ALA A 772 3.41 36.27 28.99
C ALA A 772 3.79 37.36 30.00
N ARG A 773 5.11 37.58 30.21
CA ARG A 773 5.63 38.64 31.10
C ARG A 773 5.24 40.03 30.62
N ALA A 774 5.34 40.31 29.32
CA ALA A 774 4.93 41.58 28.73
C ALA A 774 3.41 41.80 28.84
N SER A 775 2.59 40.75 28.71
CA SER A 775 1.13 40.83 28.91
C SER A 775 0.78 41.10 30.37
N TRP A 776 1.48 40.45 31.31
CA TRP A 776 1.29 40.65 32.74
C TRP A 776 1.69 42.07 33.15
N ASN A 777 2.84 42.56 32.70
CA ASN A 777 3.28 43.94 32.93
C ASN A 777 2.27 44.96 32.38
N ARG A 778 1.70 44.72 31.19
CA ARG A 778 0.65 45.57 30.61
C ARG A 778 -0.64 45.56 31.43
N ARG A 779 -1.08 44.39 31.89
CA ARG A 779 -2.27 44.25 32.76
C ARG A 779 -2.05 44.89 34.14
N ALA A 780 -0.89 44.68 34.75
CA ALA A 780 -0.50 45.29 36.01
C ALA A 780 -0.44 46.83 35.89
N SER A 781 0.16 47.35 34.81
CA SER A 781 0.20 48.79 34.52
C SER A 781 -1.19 49.37 34.28
N ALA A 782 -2.08 48.65 33.58
CA ALA A 782 -3.47 49.07 33.37
C ALA A 782 -4.29 49.06 34.68
N ALA A 783 -4.07 48.09 35.57
CA ALA A 783 -4.67 48.05 36.90
C ALA A 783 -4.15 49.19 37.79
N MET A 784 -2.86 49.50 37.71
CA MET A 784 -2.26 50.61 38.46
C MET A 784 -2.76 51.97 37.97
N ARG A 785 -2.97 52.14 36.65
CA ARG A 785 -3.62 53.33 36.07
C ARG A 785 -5.09 53.47 36.50
N ARG A 786 -5.84 52.36 36.59
CA ARG A 786 -7.22 52.39 37.13
C ARG A 786 -7.26 52.76 38.62
N ASN A 787 -6.29 52.32 39.41
CA ASN A 787 -6.24 52.67 40.84
C ASN A 787 -5.65 54.08 41.10
N GLY A 788 -4.87 54.63 40.16
CA GLY A 788 -4.36 56.01 40.23
C GLY A 788 -5.43 57.08 39.96
N ASP A 789 -6.54 56.71 39.31
CA ASP A 789 -7.63 57.62 38.95
C ASP A 789 -8.68 57.80 40.07
N PHE A 790 -8.59 57.01 41.16
CA PHE A 790 -9.43 57.15 42.35
C PHE A 790 -8.81 58.03 43.46
N GLY A 791 -7.69 58.71 43.18
CA GLY A 791 -6.91 59.46 44.18
C GLY A 791 -6.79 60.97 44.00
N GLN A 792 -7.38 61.56 42.95
CA GLN A 792 -7.35 63.01 42.71
C GLN A 792 -8.75 63.54 42.39
N GLY A 793 -9.58 63.63 43.42
CA GLY A 793 -10.91 64.24 43.31
C GLY A 793 -11.51 64.47 44.69
N ASP A 794 -11.00 65.49 45.40
CA ASP A 794 -11.79 66.39 46.27
C ASP A 794 -10.89 67.10 47.28
N GLN A 795 -10.27 68.20 46.84
CA GLN A 795 -10.01 69.35 47.71
C GLN A 795 -10.13 70.61 46.86
N PHE A 796 -11.36 71.11 46.65
CA PHE A 796 -11.65 72.55 46.50
C PHE A 796 -13.17 72.82 46.47
N ALA A 797 -13.75 73.00 47.67
CA ALA A 797 -14.94 73.80 48.02
C ALA A 797 -15.28 73.44 49.49
N GLY A 798 -15.50 74.30 50.49
CA GLY A 798 -15.52 75.75 50.68
C GLY A 798 -16.11 75.98 52.10
N VAL A 799 -15.59 77.00 52.81
CA VAL A 799 -15.94 77.49 54.17
C VAL A 799 -15.34 76.74 55.36
#